data_AF-A0A0N1HHC2-F1
#
_entry.id   AF-A0A0N1HHC2-F1
#
_cell.length_a   1.000
_cell.length_b   1.000
_cell.length_c   1.000
_cell.angle_alpha   90.00
_cell.angle_beta   90.00
_cell.angle_gamma   90.00
#
_symmetry.space_group_name_H-M   'P 1'
#
loop_
_entity.id
_entity.type
_entity.pdbx_description
1 polymer ?
#
loop_
_entity_poly.entity_id
_entity_poly.type
_entity_poly.pdbx_seq_one_letter_code
_entity_poly.pdbx_strand_id
1 'polypeptide(L)'
;MNLHGSVVRAFRGQCSKWQAFGNRSQHSLTPDHRERLSQLWVPHVASQKWEPGAKEPRDATTLLEDAGYIRKAYSGIYQYLPLGVKVLDKIERLIDHHMRSVGASKLSLSSFSSEKKWATSGRLANSTEIFQFQDRNKSKWLLAPTHEEEICTLLHSRINLHGQLPVRLYQIGRKYRDEQRPRGGLLRGREFIMKDLYTFDTSAEAAKDTYELVREAYNNFFADLGIPYLEARADSGNMGGNLSHEFHLPHHSGEDDVITCSSCGENRNEEFVPPTSRMIEYVKAPDFLAQDSTVSPSKVRDYISVKNDILIRVLIPSQASEGESIASADVNPYAVKEAMDDIAEVNTGLEEHQVMQKFEDYRGKGKRGRVAYLVDKRVTAEQLRMRIQQDLKNYGGENTQRLIVRTLQNEGPDGAAHDSNALSGSIRRPIDLLKLKEGDECPHCLEGKVEVHKAIEIGHTFHLGTGYTSLLGPKKPIPHPGPREHMTTPLEMGCHGIGVSRLMAAAAACLSPKDAIQWPKIIAPYTVLVGDAVEKTAKSSIADAISPSAEALSLYDDIAQQLDDIEPGRGYLKPDVVLDDRLSDYKHMSNSAIFTGYPIIVMLGRAARDRGIAELICAQAGLREEVPLNNVPKAVGRLLKRRDLAKSSLSSYVSSV
;
A
#
# COMPACT_ATOMS: atom_id res chain seq x y z
N MET A 1 -51.54 45.79 18.56
CA MET A 1 -52.35 45.54 17.34
C MET A 1 -51.64 44.41 16.60
N ASN A 2 -52.04 43.12 16.77
CA ASN A 2 -53.06 42.39 15.99
C ASN A 2 -52.82 42.57 14.48
N LEU A 3 -52.54 41.56 13.64
CA LEU A 3 -53.18 40.24 13.40
C LEU A 3 -52.12 39.24 12.84
N HIS A 4 -52.00 37.95 13.15
CA HIS A 4 -52.91 36.78 13.18
C HIS A 4 -53.52 36.34 11.83
N GLY A 5 -53.05 35.19 11.34
CA GLY A 5 -53.91 34.08 10.89
C GLY A 5 -54.37 34.04 9.42
N SER A 6 -53.70 33.21 8.62
CA SER A 6 -54.25 32.65 7.37
C SER A 6 -53.94 31.16 7.26
N VAL A 7 -54.52 30.39 8.17
CA VAL A 7 -54.74 28.94 8.03
C VAL A 7 -56.22 28.71 8.39
N VAL A 8 -56.88 27.81 7.65
CA VAL A 8 -58.26 27.32 7.82
C VAL A 8 -59.38 28.15 7.16
N ARG A 9 -59.84 27.72 5.97
CA ARG A 9 -61.23 27.30 5.67
C ARG A 9 -61.48 27.23 4.15
N ALA A 10 -61.47 26.01 3.61
CA ALA A 10 -62.29 25.65 2.45
C ALA A 10 -62.55 24.13 2.47
N PHE A 11 -63.39 23.71 3.42
CA PHE A 11 -64.09 22.43 3.37
C PHE A 11 -65.51 22.72 2.88
N ARG A 12 -65.94 22.04 1.80
CA ARG A 12 -67.25 21.38 1.62
C ARG A 12 -67.71 21.43 0.17
N GLY A 13 -67.94 20.23 -0.38
CA GLY A 13 -68.98 20.02 -1.39
C GLY A 13 -68.49 19.42 -2.70
N GLN A 14 -68.27 18.10 -2.73
CA GLN A 14 -68.89 17.21 -3.72
C GLN A 14 -68.49 15.75 -3.41
N CYS A 15 -69.39 15.06 -2.74
CA CYS A 15 -69.36 13.62 -2.51
C CYS A 15 -70.66 13.08 -3.08
N SER A 16 -70.61 12.31 -4.17
CA SER A 16 -71.56 11.22 -4.50
C SER A 16 -71.41 10.81 -5.96
N LYS A 17 -71.45 9.49 -6.22
CA LYS A 17 -71.18 8.77 -7.48
C LYS A 17 -69.67 8.61 -7.64
N TRP A 18 -69.06 7.46 -7.34
CA TRP A 18 -69.35 6.15 -7.92
C TRP A 18 -69.14 5.04 -6.89
N GLN A 19 -70.17 4.21 -6.69
CA GLN A 19 -70.03 2.88 -6.11
C GLN A 19 -70.10 1.85 -7.25
N ALA A 20 -69.35 0.77 -7.05
CA ALA A 20 -69.43 -0.53 -7.74
C ALA A 20 -68.78 -0.62 -9.13
N PHE A 21 -67.48 -0.96 -9.15
CA PHE A 21 -66.97 -2.09 -9.94
C PHE A 21 -65.95 -2.84 -9.08
N GLY A 22 -66.20 -4.14 -8.88
CA GLY A 22 -65.44 -5.04 -8.02
C GLY A 22 -64.10 -5.47 -8.61
N ASN A 23 -63.36 -6.19 -7.76
CA ASN A 23 -62.03 -6.79 -7.97
C ASN A 23 -60.86 -5.81 -8.12
N ARG A 24 -60.43 -5.23 -7.00
CA ARG A 24 -59.00 -5.00 -6.77
C ARG A 24 -58.42 -6.30 -6.20
N SER A 25 -57.71 -7.05 -7.02
CA SER A 25 -56.63 -7.89 -6.51
C SER A 25 -55.74 -6.99 -5.66
N GLN A 26 -55.69 -7.25 -4.35
CA GLN A 26 -54.60 -6.76 -3.53
C GLN A 26 -53.33 -7.45 -4.05
N HIS A 27 -52.69 -6.87 -5.05
CA HIS A 27 -51.28 -7.11 -5.27
C HIS A 27 -50.57 -6.49 -4.08
N SER A 28 -50.37 -7.28 -3.01
CA SER A 28 -49.32 -6.99 -2.05
C SER A 28 -48.01 -7.14 -2.82
N LEU A 29 -47.52 -6.05 -3.38
CA LEU A 29 -46.11 -5.93 -3.72
C LEU A 29 -45.36 -5.89 -2.39
N THR A 30 -45.19 -7.04 -1.74
CA THR A 30 -44.07 -7.20 -0.81
C THR A 30 -42.83 -7.06 -1.68
N PRO A 31 -42.03 -6.00 -1.52
CA PRO A 31 -40.79 -5.89 -2.27
C PRO A 31 -39.95 -7.11 -1.89
N ASP A 32 -39.56 -7.91 -2.86
CA ASP A 32 -38.59 -8.98 -2.61
C ASP A 32 -37.26 -8.30 -2.25
N HIS A 33 -36.89 -8.32 -0.98
CA HIS A 33 -35.70 -7.65 -0.44
C HIS A 33 -34.42 -8.51 -0.60
N ARG A 34 -34.53 -9.69 -1.22
CA ARG A 34 -33.42 -10.63 -1.36
C ARG A 34 -32.45 -10.17 -2.44
N GLU A 35 -31.16 -10.20 -2.11
CA GLU A 35 -30.08 -9.95 -3.07
C GLU A 35 -29.95 -11.15 -4.00
N ARG A 36 -30.04 -10.93 -5.31
CA ARG A 36 -30.08 -12.00 -6.34
C ARG A 36 -28.97 -11.84 -7.37
N LEU A 37 -28.24 -12.91 -7.66
CA LEU A 37 -27.23 -12.90 -8.71
C LEU A 37 -27.83 -12.75 -10.12
N SER A 38 -29.08 -13.15 -10.36
CA SER A 38 -29.77 -12.87 -11.63
C SER A 38 -29.97 -11.37 -11.90
N GLN A 39 -30.00 -10.55 -10.85
CA GLN A 39 -30.16 -9.09 -10.93
C GLN A 39 -28.82 -8.35 -10.95
N LEU A 40 -27.71 -9.07 -10.72
CA LEU A 40 -26.36 -8.52 -10.71
C LEU A 40 -25.66 -8.88 -12.03
N TRP A 41 -25.07 -7.88 -12.66
CA TRP A 41 -24.25 -8.13 -13.84
C TRP A 41 -22.87 -8.66 -13.41
N VAL A 42 -22.69 -9.98 -13.51
CA VAL A 42 -21.43 -10.67 -13.19
C VAL A 42 -20.91 -11.38 -14.46
N PRO A 43 -20.11 -10.69 -15.29
CA PRO A 43 -19.62 -11.24 -16.55
C PRO A 43 -18.41 -12.14 -16.30
N HIS A 44 -18.63 -13.37 -15.87
CA HIS A 44 -17.56 -14.37 -15.82
C HIS A 44 -16.99 -14.57 -17.23
N VAL A 45 -15.67 -14.49 -17.38
CA VAL A 45 -15.02 -14.93 -18.61
C VAL A 45 -15.15 -16.45 -18.64
N ALA A 46 -15.87 -16.96 -19.65
CA ALA A 46 -16.37 -18.33 -19.74
C ALA A 46 -15.47 -19.38 -19.05
N SER A 47 -15.89 -19.80 -17.86
CA SER A 47 -15.26 -20.76 -16.96
C SER A 47 -15.25 -22.20 -17.48
N GLN A 48 -15.41 -22.42 -18.78
CA GLN A 48 -15.30 -23.76 -19.39
C GLN A 48 -13.89 -24.37 -19.27
N LYS A 49 -12.89 -23.62 -18.77
CA LYS A 49 -11.51 -24.08 -18.54
C LYS A 49 -11.03 -23.94 -17.09
N TRP A 50 -11.92 -23.73 -16.11
CA TRP A 50 -11.51 -23.86 -14.70
C TRP A 50 -11.52 -25.33 -14.31
N GLU A 51 -10.33 -25.90 -14.15
CA GLU A 51 -10.11 -27.24 -13.61
C GLU A 51 -9.50 -27.11 -12.21
N PRO A 52 -10.13 -27.69 -11.17
CA PRO A 52 -9.56 -27.71 -9.83
C PRO A 52 -8.16 -28.36 -9.86
N GLY A 53 -7.15 -27.67 -9.33
CA GLY A 53 -5.78 -28.20 -9.19
C GLY A 53 -4.81 -27.79 -10.30
N ALA A 54 -4.98 -26.60 -10.89
CA ALA A 54 -4.02 -26.06 -11.86
C ALA A 54 -2.58 -26.04 -11.31
N LYS A 55 -1.60 -26.41 -12.15
CA LYS A 55 -0.20 -26.58 -11.73
C LYS A 55 0.53 -25.26 -11.46
N GLU A 56 0.18 -24.19 -12.17
CA GLU A 56 0.82 -22.87 -12.04
C GLU A 56 -0.13 -21.84 -11.40
N PRO A 57 0.34 -21.00 -10.46
CA PRO A 57 -0.45 -19.92 -9.89
C PRO A 57 -0.79 -18.88 -10.96
N ARG A 58 -2.07 -18.48 -11.04
CA ARG A 58 -2.47 -17.35 -11.87
C ARG A 58 -2.12 -16.02 -11.20
N ASP A 59 -1.76 -15.04 -12.02
CA ASP A 59 -1.63 -13.65 -11.57
C ASP A 59 -2.96 -13.15 -10.97
N ALA A 60 -2.88 -12.43 -9.84
CA ALA A 60 -4.05 -11.96 -9.10
C ALA A 60 -4.95 -11.05 -9.94
N THR A 61 -4.40 -10.26 -10.85
CA THR A 61 -5.19 -9.40 -11.74
C THR A 61 -5.97 -10.25 -12.73
N THR A 62 -5.33 -11.25 -13.33
CA THR A 62 -6.00 -12.19 -14.25
C THR A 62 -7.14 -12.93 -13.54
N LEU A 63 -6.92 -13.36 -12.29
CA LEU A 63 -7.98 -13.97 -11.48
C LEU A 63 -9.17 -13.02 -11.27
N LEU A 64 -8.91 -11.76 -10.93
CA LEU A 64 -9.96 -10.75 -10.74
C LEU A 64 -10.70 -10.41 -12.04
N GLU A 65 -10.01 -10.41 -13.18
CA GLU A 65 -10.63 -10.24 -14.50
C GLU A 65 -11.52 -11.43 -14.86
N ASP A 66 -11.00 -12.65 -14.75
CA ASP A 66 -11.73 -13.88 -15.08
C ASP A 66 -12.98 -14.06 -14.19
N ALA A 67 -12.87 -13.73 -12.91
CA ALA A 67 -13.97 -13.80 -11.95
C ALA A 67 -14.97 -12.64 -12.08
N GLY A 68 -14.73 -11.66 -12.95
CA GLY A 68 -15.65 -10.57 -13.22
C GLY A 68 -15.68 -9.49 -12.13
N TYR A 69 -14.57 -9.26 -11.42
CA TYR A 69 -14.42 -8.15 -10.48
C TYR A 69 -13.93 -6.87 -11.15
N ILE A 70 -13.05 -7.01 -12.14
CA ILE A 70 -12.46 -5.89 -12.87
C ILE A 70 -12.39 -6.17 -14.37
N ARG A 71 -12.17 -5.11 -15.14
CA ARG A 71 -11.85 -5.19 -16.56
C ARG A 71 -10.82 -4.13 -16.92
N LYS A 72 -9.71 -4.52 -17.55
CA LYS A 72 -8.76 -3.55 -18.10
C LYS A 72 -9.41 -2.70 -19.19
N ALA A 73 -9.38 -1.38 -19.01
CA ALA A 73 -9.80 -0.41 -20.01
C ALA A 73 -8.62 0.02 -20.90
N TYR A 74 -7.50 0.39 -20.26
CA TYR A 74 -6.25 0.77 -20.92
C TYR A 74 -5.06 0.27 -20.10
N SER A 75 -3.83 0.50 -20.57
CA SER A 75 -2.63 0.15 -19.80
C SER A 75 -2.61 0.91 -18.45
N GLY A 76 -2.64 0.17 -17.33
CA GLY A 76 -2.70 0.74 -16.00
C GLY A 76 -4.04 1.36 -15.60
N ILE A 77 -5.12 1.17 -16.36
CA ILE A 77 -6.45 1.75 -16.08
C ILE A 77 -7.50 0.65 -16.11
N TYR A 78 -8.25 0.51 -15.02
CA TYR A 78 -9.19 -0.59 -14.79
C TYR A 78 -10.59 -0.07 -14.47
N GLN A 79 -11.60 -0.79 -14.96
CA GLN A 79 -13.00 -0.66 -14.58
C GLN A 79 -13.30 -1.65 -13.46
N TYR A 80 -13.99 -1.19 -12.42
CA TYR A 80 -14.50 -2.05 -11.36
C TYR A 80 -15.92 -2.47 -11.71
N LEU A 81 -16.17 -3.77 -11.73
CA LEU A 81 -17.47 -4.37 -12.00
C LEU A 81 -18.26 -4.52 -10.69
N PRO A 82 -19.57 -4.87 -10.71
CA PRO A 82 -20.41 -4.82 -9.51
C PRO A 82 -19.85 -5.57 -8.29
N LEU A 83 -19.25 -6.75 -8.46
CA LEU A 83 -18.61 -7.47 -7.36
C LEU A 83 -17.34 -6.75 -6.86
N GLY A 84 -16.52 -6.21 -7.78
CA GLY A 84 -15.34 -5.39 -7.45
C GLY A 84 -15.69 -4.14 -6.67
N VAL A 85 -16.74 -3.42 -7.10
CA VAL A 85 -17.26 -2.25 -6.36
C VAL A 85 -17.70 -2.65 -4.95
N LYS A 86 -18.38 -3.80 -4.79
CA LYS A 86 -18.83 -4.27 -3.48
C LYS A 86 -17.66 -4.62 -2.55
N VAL A 87 -16.58 -5.21 -3.07
CA VAL A 87 -15.34 -5.46 -2.32
C VAL A 87 -14.69 -4.14 -1.90
N LEU A 88 -14.56 -3.19 -2.83
CA LEU A 88 -14.02 -1.85 -2.53
C LEU A 88 -14.83 -1.15 -1.44
N ASP A 89 -16.17 -1.14 -1.54
CA ASP A 89 -17.05 -0.54 -0.53
C ASP A 89 -16.83 -1.14 0.87
N LYS A 90 -16.59 -2.46 0.96
CA LYS A 90 -16.29 -3.11 2.23
C LYS A 90 -14.92 -2.72 2.79
N ILE A 91 -13.90 -2.62 1.93
CA ILE A 91 -12.58 -2.09 2.32
C ILE A 91 -12.73 -0.64 2.81
N GLU A 92 -13.49 0.20 2.11
CA GLU A 92 -13.73 1.59 2.51
C GLU A 92 -14.43 1.72 3.86
N ARG A 93 -15.45 0.90 4.12
CA ARG A 93 -16.15 0.89 5.42
C ARG A 93 -15.21 0.49 6.56
N LEU A 94 -14.33 -0.48 6.32
CA LEU A 94 -13.32 -0.88 7.30
C LEU A 94 -12.32 0.27 7.55
N ILE A 95 -11.81 0.90 6.50
CA ILE A 95 -10.96 2.08 6.62
C ILE A 95 -11.67 3.18 7.41
N ASP A 96 -12.93 3.49 7.08
CA ASP A 96 -13.71 4.52 7.75
C ASP A 96 -13.86 4.24 9.25
N HIS A 97 -13.98 2.97 9.65
CA HIS A 97 -14.01 2.60 11.06
C HIS A 97 -12.71 2.96 11.79
N HIS A 98 -11.56 2.55 11.25
CA HIS A 98 -10.25 2.82 11.88
C HIS A 98 -9.85 4.31 11.78
N MET A 99 -10.28 5.04 10.76
CA MET A 99 -10.03 6.49 10.68
C MET A 99 -10.88 7.26 11.70
N ARG A 100 -12.11 6.82 11.97
CA ARG A 100 -12.95 7.41 13.03
C ARG A 100 -12.40 7.14 14.43
N SER A 101 -11.78 5.98 14.68
CA SER A 101 -11.21 5.68 16.00
C SER A 101 -10.05 6.61 16.39
N VAL A 102 -9.35 7.19 15.41
CA VAL A 102 -8.31 8.22 15.64
C VAL A 102 -8.85 9.65 15.57
N GLY A 103 -10.18 9.82 15.53
CA GLY A 103 -10.82 11.14 15.45
C GLY A 103 -10.67 11.85 14.11
N ALA A 104 -10.38 11.12 13.03
CA ALA A 104 -10.29 11.71 11.69
C ALA A 104 -11.68 11.88 11.06
N SER A 105 -11.84 12.98 10.32
CA SER A 105 -13.08 13.28 9.58
C SER A 105 -12.90 13.07 8.08
N LYS A 106 -13.87 12.42 7.44
CA LYS A 106 -13.88 12.16 6.01
C LYS A 106 -14.28 13.42 5.23
N LEU A 107 -13.57 13.70 4.15
CA LEU A 107 -13.90 14.73 3.17
C LEU A 107 -13.64 14.22 1.75
N SER A 108 -13.88 15.05 0.74
CA SER A 108 -13.58 14.75 -0.66
C SER A 108 -12.89 15.96 -1.29
N LEU A 109 -11.64 15.78 -1.72
CA LEU A 109 -10.85 16.81 -2.41
C LEU A 109 -11.01 16.65 -3.92
N SER A 110 -10.75 17.74 -4.64
CA SER A 110 -10.79 17.77 -6.10
C SER A 110 -9.71 16.87 -6.71
N SER A 111 -10.06 16.09 -7.73
CA SER A 111 -9.08 15.36 -8.57
C SER A 111 -8.25 16.31 -9.46
N PHE A 112 -8.74 17.53 -9.68
CA PHE A 112 -8.05 18.59 -10.41
C PHE A 112 -7.30 19.49 -9.43
N SER A 113 -6.03 19.75 -9.71
CA SER A 113 -5.20 20.70 -8.98
C SER A 113 -4.54 21.68 -9.94
N SER A 114 -4.18 22.87 -9.46
CA SER A 114 -3.51 23.88 -10.28
C SER A 114 -2.01 23.65 -10.33
N GLU A 115 -1.42 23.82 -11.52
CA GLU A 115 0.03 23.74 -11.72
C GLU A 115 0.78 24.72 -10.80
N LYS A 116 0.19 25.89 -10.53
CA LYS A 116 0.77 26.92 -9.65
C LYS A 116 0.98 26.43 -8.21
N LYS A 117 0.03 25.69 -7.63
CA LYS A 117 0.16 25.13 -6.27
C LYS A 117 1.35 24.16 -6.20
N TRP A 118 1.44 23.27 -7.18
CA TRP A 118 2.49 22.27 -7.27
C TRP A 118 3.86 22.89 -7.55
N ALA A 119 3.92 23.93 -8.38
CA ALA A 119 5.14 24.72 -8.57
C ALA A 119 5.59 25.39 -7.26
N THR A 120 4.65 25.89 -6.45
CA THR A 120 4.96 26.53 -5.15
C THR A 120 5.54 25.54 -4.16
N SER A 121 5.07 24.29 -4.15
CA SER A 121 5.65 23.22 -3.34
C SER A 121 7.00 22.71 -3.85
N GLY A 122 7.42 23.09 -5.07
CA GLY A 122 8.61 22.57 -5.74
C GLY A 122 8.44 21.20 -6.42
N ARG A 123 7.33 20.48 -6.19
CA ARG A 123 7.13 19.10 -6.67
C ARG A 123 6.80 18.99 -8.16
N LEU A 124 6.40 20.09 -8.81
CA LEU A 124 6.14 20.08 -10.25
C LEU A 124 7.41 19.85 -11.08
N ALA A 125 8.52 20.52 -10.72
CA ALA A 125 9.74 20.52 -11.54
C ALA A 125 10.45 19.15 -11.54
N ASN A 126 10.30 18.40 -10.45
CA ASN A 126 11.02 17.15 -10.20
C ASN A 126 10.20 15.90 -10.57
N SER A 127 8.98 16.05 -11.10
CA SER A 127 8.08 14.93 -11.33
C SER A 127 7.84 14.66 -12.82
N THR A 128 8.15 13.43 -13.24
CA THR A 128 7.84 12.90 -14.56
C THR A 128 6.50 12.16 -14.61
N GLU A 129 5.85 11.95 -13.46
CA GLU A 129 4.67 11.08 -13.32
C GLU A 129 3.34 11.85 -13.17
N ILE A 130 3.31 13.15 -13.46
CA ILE A 130 2.11 13.97 -13.31
C ILE A 130 1.44 14.19 -14.66
N PHE A 131 0.16 13.81 -14.76
CA PHE A 131 -0.69 14.20 -15.88
C PHE A 131 -0.97 15.70 -15.85
N GLN A 132 -0.53 16.41 -16.89
CA GLN A 132 -0.73 17.85 -17.06
C GLN A 132 -1.59 18.12 -18.30
N PHE A 133 -2.48 19.10 -18.21
CA PHE A 133 -3.37 19.48 -19.32
C PHE A 133 -3.79 20.95 -19.20
N GLN A 134 -4.40 21.47 -20.26
CA GLN A 134 -4.93 22.83 -20.31
C GLN A 134 -6.44 22.78 -20.57
N ASP A 135 -7.18 23.68 -19.93
CA ASP A 135 -8.59 23.87 -20.24
C ASP A 135 -8.80 24.77 -21.48
N ARG A 136 -10.06 24.98 -21.86
CA ARG A 136 -10.41 25.86 -22.99
C ARG A 136 -9.96 27.31 -22.85
N ASN A 137 -9.69 27.77 -21.62
CA ASN A 137 -9.21 29.10 -21.30
C ASN A 137 -7.67 29.14 -21.21
N LYS A 138 -6.98 28.04 -21.58
CA LYS A 138 -5.52 27.85 -21.45
C LYS A 138 -5.04 27.90 -20.00
N SER A 139 -5.92 27.71 -19.03
CA SER A 139 -5.52 27.54 -17.63
C SER A 139 -4.84 26.18 -17.50
N LYS A 140 -3.72 26.15 -16.78
CA LYS A 140 -2.92 24.94 -16.61
C LYS A 140 -3.35 24.15 -15.38
N TRP A 141 -3.62 22.88 -15.59
CA TRP A 141 -4.15 21.96 -14.60
C TRP A 141 -3.35 20.67 -14.59
N LEU A 142 -3.46 19.93 -13.49
CA LEU A 142 -2.97 18.57 -13.38
C LEU A 142 -4.00 17.67 -12.69
N LEU A 143 -3.91 16.38 -12.96
CA LEU A 143 -4.63 15.37 -12.18
C LEU A 143 -3.80 15.06 -10.95
N ALA A 144 -4.41 15.17 -9.77
CA ALA A 144 -3.72 15.04 -8.50
C ALA A 144 -3.22 13.59 -8.27
N PRO A 145 -1.89 13.35 -8.18
CA PRO A 145 -1.35 12.04 -7.78
C PRO A 145 -1.45 11.82 -6.26
N THR A 146 -1.57 12.91 -5.50
CA THR A 146 -1.79 13.04 -4.05
C THR A 146 -2.26 14.48 -3.78
N HIS A 147 -2.57 14.84 -2.52
CA HIS A 147 -3.34 16.03 -2.18
C HIS A 147 -2.72 16.92 -1.08
N GLU A 148 -1.41 16.84 -0.79
CA GLU A 148 -0.78 17.68 0.26
C GLU A 148 -0.98 19.19 0.01
N GLU A 149 -0.85 19.64 -1.23
CA GLU A 149 -1.01 21.06 -1.61
C GLU A 149 -2.46 21.51 -1.49
N GLU A 150 -3.41 20.64 -1.86
CA GLU A 150 -4.85 20.93 -1.82
C GLU A 150 -5.35 21.05 -0.38
N ILE A 151 -4.98 20.10 0.48
CA ILE A 151 -5.39 20.13 1.90
C ILE A 151 -4.75 21.31 2.65
N CYS A 152 -3.47 21.61 2.37
CA CYS A 152 -2.79 22.76 2.96
C CYS A 152 -3.50 24.07 2.57
N THR A 153 -3.81 24.23 1.28
CA THR A 153 -4.52 25.43 0.78
C THR A 153 -5.92 25.55 1.40
N LEU A 154 -6.65 24.44 1.54
CA LEU A 154 -7.97 24.43 2.16
C LEU A 154 -7.92 24.96 3.59
N LEU A 155 -6.99 24.45 4.40
CA LEU A 155 -6.89 24.78 5.82
C LEU A 155 -6.24 26.12 6.09
N HIS A 156 -5.36 26.60 5.21
CA HIS A 156 -4.69 27.91 5.35
C HIS A 156 -5.68 29.05 5.61
N SER A 157 -6.87 29.00 5.00
CA SER A 157 -7.90 30.03 5.14
C SER A 157 -8.92 29.81 6.26
N ARG A 158 -8.79 28.71 7.02
CA ARG A 158 -9.87 28.20 7.91
C ARG A 158 -9.43 27.95 9.36
N ILE A 159 -8.16 27.62 9.60
CA ILE A 159 -7.64 27.41 10.95
C ILE A 159 -7.14 28.75 11.50
N ASN A 160 -7.93 29.35 12.40
CA ASN A 160 -7.60 30.64 13.03
C ASN A 160 -7.47 30.55 14.56
N LEU A 161 -7.84 29.41 15.16
CA LEU A 161 -7.94 29.26 16.61
C LEU A 161 -7.26 27.96 17.09
N HIS A 162 -6.50 28.05 18.19
CA HIS A 162 -5.80 26.91 18.79
C HIS A 162 -6.76 25.79 19.24
N GLY A 163 -8.01 26.12 19.60
CA GLY A 163 -9.02 25.12 20.02
C GLY A 163 -9.53 24.20 18.90
N GLN A 164 -9.13 24.43 17.65
CA GLN A 164 -9.50 23.57 16.52
C GLN A 164 -8.48 22.43 16.27
N LEU A 165 -7.34 22.43 16.96
CA LEU A 165 -6.25 21.48 16.76
C LEU A 165 -6.26 20.36 17.83
N PRO A 166 -5.80 19.14 17.51
CA PRO A 166 -5.29 18.71 16.20
C PRO A 166 -6.42 18.51 15.17
N VAL A 167 -6.11 18.73 13.89
CA VAL A 167 -7.03 18.47 12.78
C VAL A 167 -6.56 17.22 12.05
N ARG A 168 -7.48 16.26 11.84
CA ARG A 168 -7.22 15.00 11.13
C ARG A 168 -8.27 14.81 10.05
N LEU A 169 -7.88 14.90 8.79
CA LEU A 169 -8.79 14.89 7.64
C LEU A 169 -8.35 13.86 6.61
N TYR A 170 -9.26 12.99 6.19
CA TYR A 170 -8.95 11.98 5.19
C TYR A 170 -9.97 11.96 4.06
N GLN A 171 -9.59 11.39 2.93
CA GLN A 171 -10.50 11.05 1.85
C GLN A 171 -10.22 9.63 1.37
N ILE A 172 -11.18 9.07 0.63
CA ILE A 172 -10.96 7.90 -0.21
C ILE A 172 -11.40 8.31 -1.61
N GLY A 173 -10.49 8.22 -2.57
CA GLY A 173 -10.76 8.71 -3.92
C GLY A 173 -9.72 8.29 -4.93
N ARG A 174 -10.01 8.61 -6.20
CA ARG A 174 -9.12 8.29 -7.32
C ARG A 174 -7.87 9.17 -7.30
N LYS A 175 -6.75 8.55 -7.67
CA LYS A 175 -5.44 9.18 -7.83
C LYS A 175 -4.90 8.85 -9.21
N TYR A 176 -4.08 9.74 -9.75
CA TYR A 176 -3.59 9.67 -11.12
C TYR A 176 -2.08 9.84 -11.14
N ARG A 177 -1.35 8.82 -11.58
CA ARG A 177 0.10 8.86 -11.79
C ARG A 177 0.39 8.38 -13.21
N ASP A 178 1.12 9.14 -14.01
CA ASP A 178 1.50 8.73 -15.37
C ASP A 178 2.68 7.76 -15.32
N GLU A 179 2.42 6.60 -14.70
CA GLU A 179 3.37 5.53 -14.54
C GLU A 179 3.90 5.09 -15.91
N GLN A 180 5.21 5.21 -16.10
CA GLN A 180 5.87 4.92 -17.37
C GLN A 180 5.65 3.46 -17.76
N ARG A 181 5.67 2.54 -16.77
CA ARG A 181 5.50 1.10 -16.99
C ARG A 181 4.52 0.50 -15.97
N PRO A 182 3.19 0.62 -16.21
CA PRO A 182 2.19 0.00 -15.34
C PRO A 182 2.31 -1.52 -15.36
N ARG A 183 2.32 -2.16 -14.19
CA ARG A 183 2.62 -3.59 -13.99
C ARG A 183 1.79 -4.17 -12.83
N GLY A 184 1.64 -5.50 -12.80
CA GLY A 184 0.89 -6.20 -11.74
C GLY A 184 -0.59 -5.78 -11.64
N GLY A 185 -1.15 -5.29 -12.74
CA GLY A 185 -2.52 -4.79 -12.83
C GLY A 185 -2.89 -3.71 -11.81
N LEU A 186 -3.71 -4.06 -10.81
CA LEU A 186 -4.11 -3.10 -9.77
C LEU A 186 -2.98 -2.78 -8.76
N LEU A 187 -1.89 -3.54 -8.77
CA LEU A 187 -0.74 -3.28 -7.90
C LEU A 187 -0.03 -1.98 -8.28
N ARG A 188 0.17 -1.73 -9.58
CA ARG A 188 0.83 -0.51 -10.08
C ARG A 188 0.15 0.00 -11.36
N GLY A 189 -0.91 0.78 -11.16
CA GLY A 189 -1.71 1.41 -12.21
C GLY A 189 -1.44 2.90 -12.39
N ARG A 190 -2.00 3.48 -13.45
CA ARG A 190 -2.02 4.93 -13.71
C ARG A 190 -3.19 5.64 -13.05
N GLU A 191 -4.29 4.92 -12.88
CA GLU A 191 -5.46 5.35 -12.13
C GLU A 191 -5.77 4.30 -11.07
N PHE A 192 -5.85 4.73 -9.81
CA PHE A 192 -6.07 3.84 -8.68
C PHE A 192 -6.84 4.54 -7.55
N ILE A 193 -7.40 3.76 -6.64
CA ILE A 193 -8.14 4.30 -5.48
C ILE A 193 -7.22 4.26 -4.27
N MET A 194 -7.12 5.38 -3.59
CA MET A 194 -6.28 5.54 -2.40
C MET A 194 -7.07 6.26 -1.32
N LYS A 195 -6.84 5.83 -0.08
CA LYS A 195 -7.15 6.61 1.10
C LYS A 195 -5.92 7.42 1.46
N ASP A 196 -6.07 8.72 1.66
CA ASP A 196 -5.05 9.67 2.09
C ASP A 196 -5.59 10.47 3.29
N LEU A 197 -4.86 10.43 4.40
CA LEU A 197 -5.14 11.12 5.66
C LEU A 197 -4.05 12.16 5.89
N TYR A 198 -4.45 13.36 6.27
CA TYR A 198 -3.59 14.47 6.59
C TYR A 198 -3.84 14.94 8.02
N THR A 199 -2.76 15.07 8.79
CA THR A 199 -2.83 15.52 10.19
C THR A 199 -2.14 16.87 10.32
N PHE A 200 -2.67 17.72 11.20
CA PHE A 200 -2.12 19.05 11.50
C PHE A 200 -2.07 19.23 13.01
N ASP A 201 -0.85 19.27 13.54
CA ASP A 201 -0.56 19.28 14.96
C ASP A 201 0.20 20.54 15.37
N THR A 202 0.14 20.88 16.65
CA THR A 202 0.69 22.14 17.16
C THR A 202 2.20 22.12 17.37
N SER A 203 2.79 20.96 17.65
CA SER A 203 4.23 20.82 17.89
C SER A 203 4.73 19.48 17.37
N ALA A 204 6.04 19.34 17.20
CA ALA A 204 6.66 18.13 16.68
C ALA A 204 6.40 16.91 17.57
N GLU A 205 6.32 17.11 18.88
CA GLU A 205 5.99 16.06 19.85
C GLU A 205 4.54 15.59 19.66
N ALA A 206 3.59 16.53 19.56
CA ALA A 206 2.18 16.19 19.31
C ALA A 206 1.98 15.52 17.94
N ALA A 207 2.73 15.97 16.92
CA ALA A 207 2.72 15.35 15.60
C ALA A 207 3.25 13.91 15.64
N LYS A 208 4.28 13.66 16.45
CA LYS A 208 4.82 12.31 16.69
C LYS A 208 3.81 11.42 17.41
N ASP A 209 3.12 11.92 18.43
CA ASP A 209 2.05 11.17 19.13
C ASP A 209 0.90 10.84 18.17
N THR A 210 0.47 11.81 17.35
CA THR A 210 -0.53 11.58 16.30
C THR A 210 -0.03 10.57 15.25
N TYR A 211 1.25 10.62 14.88
CA TYR A 211 1.86 9.68 13.94
C TYR A 211 1.81 8.23 14.46
N GLU A 212 2.20 8.00 15.72
CA GLU A 212 2.12 6.67 16.36
C GLU A 212 0.67 6.19 16.49
N LEU A 213 -0.26 7.07 16.85
CA LEU A 213 -1.68 6.76 16.92
C LEU A 213 -2.23 6.27 15.56
N VAL A 214 -1.83 6.93 14.46
CA VAL A 214 -2.25 6.52 13.12
C VAL A 214 -1.57 5.22 12.69
N ARG A 215 -0.29 5.01 13.04
CA ARG A 215 0.40 3.73 12.80
C ARG A 215 -0.30 2.57 13.48
N GLU A 216 -0.68 2.72 14.75
CA GLU A 216 -1.44 1.71 15.48
C GLU A 216 -2.82 1.45 14.82
N ALA A 217 -3.50 2.49 14.34
CA ALA A 217 -4.76 2.34 13.61
C ALA A 217 -4.59 1.57 12.29
N TYR A 218 -3.47 1.76 11.58
CA TYR A 218 -3.12 0.98 10.39
C TYR A 218 -2.83 -0.49 10.75
N ASN A 219 -2.05 -0.74 11.81
CA ASN A 219 -1.78 -2.08 12.31
C ASN A 219 -3.07 -2.84 12.65
N ASN A 220 -4.00 -2.17 13.35
CA ASN A 220 -5.33 -2.71 13.65
C ASN A 220 -6.16 -2.93 12.38
N PHE A 221 -6.11 -2.01 11.41
CA PHE A 221 -6.79 -2.16 10.12
C PHE A 221 -6.33 -3.40 9.36
N PHE A 222 -5.01 -3.60 9.22
CA PHE A 222 -4.48 -4.76 8.48
C PHE A 222 -4.72 -6.07 9.22
N ALA A 223 -4.64 -6.07 10.56
CA ALA A 223 -5.00 -7.21 11.39
C ALA A 223 -6.49 -7.60 11.22
N ASP A 224 -7.37 -6.60 11.12
CA ASP A 224 -8.81 -6.79 10.93
C ASP A 224 -9.17 -7.21 9.50
N LEU A 225 -8.41 -6.72 8.51
CA LEU A 225 -8.52 -7.13 7.12
C LEU A 225 -8.14 -8.60 6.92
N GLY A 226 -7.26 -9.14 7.76
CA GLY A 226 -6.87 -10.55 7.75
C GLY A 226 -5.86 -10.92 6.66
N ILE A 227 -5.04 -9.96 6.23
CA ILE A 227 -3.92 -10.20 5.32
C ILE A 227 -2.59 -10.14 6.09
N PRO A 228 -1.56 -10.93 5.72
CA PRO A 228 -0.25 -10.81 6.33
C PRO A 228 0.39 -9.49 5.93
N TYR A 229 1.10 -8.85 6.85
CA TYR A 229 1.84 -7.63 6.57
C TYR A 229 3.07 -7.50 7.47
N LEU A 230 4.05 -6.74 6.99
CA LEU A 230 5.23 -6.31 7.71
C LEU A 230 5.22 -4.79 7.75
N GLU A 231 5.43 -4.22 8.92
CA GLU A 231 5.72 -2.80 9.06
C GLU A 231 7.23 -2.61 8.98
N ALA A 232 7.68 -1.74 8.07
CA ALA A 232 9.09 -1.52 7.78
C ALA A 232 9.42 -0.03 7.82
N ARG A 233 10.58 0.31 8.39
CA ARG A 233 11.14 1.64 8.30
C ARG A 233 11.47 2.01 6.86
N ALA A 234 11.08 3.21 6.42
CA ALA A 234 11.22 3.62 5.03
C ALA A 234 11.97 4.95 4.90
N ASP A 235 12.43 5.24 3.67
CA ASP A 235 12.87 6.57 3.29
C ASP A 235 11.65 7.49 3.10
N SER A 236 11.81 8.79 3.38
CA SER A 236 10.73 9.77 3.17
C SER A 236 10.71 10.33 1.75
N GLY A 237 11.80 10.16 1.00
CA GLY A 237 11.92 10.52 -0.40
C GLY A 237 11.42 11.93 -0.74
N ASN A 238 10.72 12.04 -1.87
CA ASN A 238 10.18 13.31 -2.38
C ASN A 238 8.99 13.86 -1.58
N MET A 239 8.45 13.11 -0.62
CA MET A 239 7.40 13.61 0.27
C MET A 239 7.98 14.56 1.31
N GLY A 240 9.28 14.44 1.62
CA GLY A 240 9.92 15.20 2.69
C GLY A 240 9.58 14.66 4.08
N GLY A 241 10.23 15.21 5.11
CA GLY A 241 10.18 14.67 6.47
C GLY A 241 11.40 13.82 6.82
N ASN A 242 11.40 13.26 8.04
CA ASN A 242 12.51 12.47 8.59
C ASN A 242 12.07 11.14 9.21
N LEU A 243 10.79 10.82 9.11
CA LEU A 243 10.17 9.69 9.78
C LEU A 243 9.06 9.14 8.91
N SER A 244 9.27 7.94 8.37
CA SER A 244 8.29 7.21 7.60
C SER A 244 8.33 5.70 7.87
N HIS A 245 7.17 5.06 7.73
CA HIS A 245 7.02 3.61 7.79
C HIS A 245 6.08 3.17 6.67
N GLU A 246 6.51 2.11 5.99
CA GLU A 246 5.74 1.41 4.96
C GLU A 246 5.15 0.13 5.54
N PHE A 247 4.00 -0.25 5.00
CA PHE A 247 3.30 -1.48 5.32
C PHE A 247 3.35 -2.35 4.08
N HIS A 248 3.88 -3.55 4.22
CA HIS A 248 4.29 -4.42 3.13
C HIS A 248 3.61 -5.78 3.25
N LEU A 249 3.02 -6.28 2.16
CA LEU A 249 2.58 -7.66 2.05
C LEU A 249 3.72 -8.49 1.45
N PRO A 250 4.34 -9.43 2.20
CA PRO A 250 5.32 -10.34 1.62
C PRO A 250 4.70 -11.14 0.48
N HIS A 251 5.21 -10.95 -0.73
CA HIS A 251 4.73 -11.61 -1.94
C HIS A 251 5.79 -11.49 -3.05
N HIS A 252 6.06 -12.58 -3.75
CA HIS A 252 7.07 -12.64 -4.81
C HIS A 252 6.83 -11.66 -5.99
N SER A 253 5.60 -11.20 -6.19
CA SER A 253 5.25 -10.18 -7.19
C SER A 253 5.47 -8.74 -6.70
N GLY A 254 5.93 -8.57 -5.46
CA GLY A 254 6.34 -7.31 -4.89
C GLY A 254 7.54 -6.71 -5.60
N GLU A 255 7.61 -5.38 -5.62
CA GLU A 255 8.73 -4.65 -6.22
C GLU A 255 9.79 -4.28 -5.17
N ASP A 256 9.37 -4.15 -3.89
CA ASP A 256 10.23 -3.73 -2.80
C ASP A 256 10.93 -4.93 -2.14
N ASP A 257 12.14 -4.67 -1.67
CA ASP A 257 12.91 -5.60 -0.83
C ASP A 257 12.83 -5.12 0.62
N VAL A 258 12.13 -5.88 1.46
CA VAL A 258 12.02 -5.63 2.90
C VAL A 258 13.00 -6.51 3.65
N ILE A 259 13.88 -5.86 4.40
CA ILE A 259 14.94 -6.48 5.17
C ILE A 259 14.45 -6.58 6.62
N THR A 260 14.43 -7.80 7.15
CA THR A 260 14.02 -8.09 8.53
C THR A 260 15.14 -8.80 9.28
N CYS A 261 15.11 -8.74 10.62
CA CYS A 261 16.09 -9.42 11.47
C CYS A 261 15.45 -10.47 12.37
N SER A 262 16.02 -11.67 12.38
CA SER A 262 15.53 -12.82 13.15
C SER A 262 15.65 -12.69 14.69
N SER A 263 16.36 -11.68 15.21
CA SER A 263 16.60 -11.55 16.67
C SER A 263 16.22 -10.21 17.27
N CYS A 264 16.44 -9.09 16.57
CA CYS A 264 16.19 -7.75 17.15
C CYS A 264 14.88 -7.10 16.70
N GLY A 265 14.12 -7.71 15.78
CA GLY A 265 12.84 -7.18 15.31
C GLY A 265 12.94 -5.95 14.40
N GLU A 266 14.16 -5.58 13.97
CA GLU A 266 14.39 -4.51 13.01
C GLU A 266 13.82 -4.91 11.64
N ASN A 267 12.93 -4.07 11.10
CA ASN A 267 12.34 -4.20 9.78
C ASN A 267 12.51 -2.89 9.01
N ARG A 268 13.07 -2.95 7.81
CA ARG A 268 13.27 -1.77 6.97
C ARG A 268 13.18 -2.09 5.48
N ASN A 269 12.76 -1.12 4.69
CA ASN A 269 12.94 -1.18 3.25
C ASN A 269 14.44 -1.08 2.93
N GLU A 270 14.92 -1.79 1.90
CA GLU A 270 16.29 -1.67 1.37
C GLU A 270 16.68 -0.21 1.07
N GLU A 271 15.71 0.61 0.64
CA GLU A 271 15.93 2.03 0.34
C GLU A 271 16.29 2.85 1.59
N PHE A 272 15.83 2.43 2.77
CA PHE A 272 16.13 3.11 4.02
C PHE A 272 17.51 2.71 4.53
N VAL A 273 18.48 3.59 4.30
CA VAL A 273 19.82 3.46 4.88
C VAL A 273 19.95 4.42 6.07
N PRO A 274 20.15 3.89 7.30
CA PRO A 274 20.36 4.73 8.47
C PRO A 274 21.61 5.60 8.34
N PRO A 275 21.64 6.81 8.94
CA PRO A 275 22.80 7.68 8.89
C PRO A 275 24.09 7.01 9.36
N THR A 276 25.15 7.20 8.58
CA THR A 276 26.48 6.62 8.83
C THR A 276 27.44 7.66 9.43
N SER A 277 28.34 7.19 10.28
CA SER A 277 29.43 8.03 10.81
C SER A 277 30.60 8.01 9.82
N ARG A 278 30.72 9.11 9.08
CA ARG A 278 31.74 9.29 8.04
C ARG A 278 32.76 10.36 8.41
N MET A 279 33.96 10.25 7.84
CA MET A 279 34.96 11.30 7.79
C MET A 279 35.29 11.64 6.34
N ILE A 280 35.56 12.92 6.09
CA ILE A 280 35.93 13.45 4.77
C ILE A 280 37.38 13.93 4.84
N GLU A 281 38.25 13.35 4.02
CA GLU A 281 39.66 13.71 3.94
C GLU A 281 39.99 14.25 2.54
N TYR A 282 40.65 15.40 2.46
CA TYR A 282 41.15 15.90 1.19
C TYR A 282 42.50 15.30 0.86
N VAL A 283 42.60 14.68 -0.32
CA VAL A 283 43.84 14.08 -0.80
C VAL A 283 44.77 15.20 -1.25
N LYS A 284 45.92 15.35 -0.56
CA LYS A 284 47.01 16.21 -1.02
C LYS A 284 47.95 15.38 -1.90
N ALA A 285 48.33 15.94 -3.05
CA ALA A 285 49.17 15.27 -4.06
C ALA A 285 50.48 14.63 -3.56
N PRO A 286 51.17 15.12 -2.49
CA PRO A 286 52.41 14.52 -2.01
C PRO A 286 52.25 13.27 -1.13
N ASP A 287 51.06 12.97 -0.60
CA ASP A 287 50.92 12.05 0.55
C ASP A 287 50.85 10.55 0.18
N PHE A 288 50.90 10.21 -1.11
CA PHE A 288 50.63 8.83 -1.61
C PHE A 288 51.75 8.26 -2.50
N LEU A 289 52.98 8.74 -2.36
CA LEU A 289 54.13 8.20 -3.10
C LEU A 289 54.82 7.07 -2.31
N ALA A 290 54.89 5.91 -2.98
CA ALA A 290 55.75 4.74 -2.75
C ALA A 290 55.32 3.69 -1.70
N GLN A 291 54.79 2.57 -2.19
CA GLN A 291 55.44 1.24 -2.13
C GLN A 291 54.78 0.31 -3.17
N ASP A 292 55.58 -0.56 -3.80
CA ASP A 292 55.04 -1.65 -4.63
C ASP A 292 54.37 -2.66 -3.70
N SER A 293 53.03 -2.65 -3.65
CA SER A 293 52.26 -3.64 -2.91
C SER A 293 51.60 -4.65 -3.85
N THR A 294 51.72 -5.93 -3.50
CA THR A 294 51.15 -7.06 -4.25
C THR A 294 49.67 -7.30 -3.90
N VAL A 295 48.95 -6.27 -3.45
CA VAL A 295 47.56 -6.39 -2.98
C VAL A 295 46.61 -6.36 -4.18
N SER A 296 45.67 -7.30 -4.21
CA SER A 296 44.64 -7.35 -5.24
C SER A 296 43.78 -6.06 -5.19
N PRO A 297 43.55 -5.39 -6.33
CA PRO A 297 42.84 -4.11 -6.36
C PRO A 297 41.39 -4.28 -5.88
N SER A 298 40.84 -3.29 -5.18
CA SER A 298 39.41 -3.23 -4.85
C SER A 298 38.57 -3.20 -6.13
N LYS A 299 37.37 -3.79 -6.10
CA LYS A 299 36.40 -3.58 -7.18
C LYS A 299 35.84 -2.16 -7.05
N VAL A 300 35.59 -1.53 -8.19
CA VAL A 300 35.12 -0.14 -8.26
C VAL A 300 33.80 -0.10 -9.00
N ARG A 301 32.88 0.74 -8.52
CA ARG A 301 31.67 1.11 -9.24
C ARG A 301 31.54 2.62 -9.27
N ASP A 302 31.40 3.20 -10.45
CA ASP A 302 31.38 4.65 -10.60
C ASP A 302 29.95 5.20 -10.66
N TYR A 303 29.71 6.29 -9.94
CA TYR A 303 28.51 7.11 -9.94
C TYR A 303 28.87 8.58 -10.23
N ILE A 304 27.88 9.43 -10.48
CA ILE A 304 28.10 10.86 -10.70
C ILE A 304 27.07 11.70 -9.98
N SER A 305 27.47 12.89 -9.54
CA SER A 305 26.52 13.91 -9.06
C SER A 305 25.53 14.35 -10.16
N VAL A 306 24.33 14.78 -9.79
CA VAL A 306 23.33 15.35 -10.72
C VAL A 306 23.88 16.55 -11.51
N LYS A 307 24.76 17.34 -10.88
CA LYS A 307 25.44 18.50 -11.50
C LYS A 307 26.59 18.11 -12.44
N ASN A 308 26.93 16.82 -12.50
CA ASN A 308 28.05 16.24 -13.23
C ASN A 308 29.45 16.75 -12.80
N ASP A 309 29.56 17.41 -11.65
CA ASP A 309 30.81 18.04 -11.19
C ASP A 309 31.64 17.15 -10.26
N ILE A 310 31.03 16.12 -9.66
CA ILE A 310 31.70 15.11 -8.84
C ILE A 310 31.55 13.71 -9.48
N LEU A 311 32.67 13.07 -9.78
CA LEU A 311 32.76 11.62 -10.04
C LEU A 311 32.90 10.88 -8.70
N ILE A 312 32.02 9.95 -8.42
CA ILE A 312 31.96 9.21 -7.14
C ILE A 312 32.41 7.78 -7.43
N ARG A 313 33.59 7.43 -6.92
CA ARG A 313 34.20 6.10 -7.10
C ARG A 313 33.95 5.28 -5.85
N VAL A 314 33.02 4.34 -5.96
CA VAL A 314 32.65 3.45 -4.86
C VAL A 314 33.61 2.27 -4.84
N LEU A 315 34.41 2.17 -3.78
CA LEU A 315 35.39 1.09 -3.59
C LEU A 315 34.78 0.00 -2.72
N ILE A 316 34.78 -1.23 -3.23
CA ILE A 316 34.24 -2.42 -2.56
C ILE A 316 35.27 -3.56 -2.58
N PRO A 317 35.20 -4.53 -1.65
CA PRO A 317 36.16 -5.63 -1.59
C PRO A 317 36.12 -6.48 -2.87
N SER A 318 37.29 -6.98 -3.30
CA SER A 318 37.47 -7.74 -4.54
C SER A 318 37.24 -9.25 -4.40
N GLN A 319 37.46 -9.84 -3.21
CA GLN A 319 37.13 -11.22 -2.84
C GLN A 319 36.87 -11.33 -1.33
N ALA A 320 36.08 -12.34 -0.92
CA ALA A 320 35.87 -12.69 0.49
C ALA A 320 37.19 -13.00 1.19
N SER A 321 37.41 -12.39 2.35
CA SER A 321 38.16 -13.03 3.43
C SER A 321 37.47 -14.36 3.79
N GLU A 322 38.24 -15.43 3.95
CA GLU A 322 37.72 -16.70 4.49
C GLU A 322 37.03 -16.45 5.84
N GLY A 323 35.71 -16.59 5.91
CA GLY A 323 34.92 -16.50 7.15
C GLY A 323 33.83 -15.43 7.20
N GLU A 324 33.79 -14.46 6.28
CA GLU A 324 32.71 -13.46 6.22
C GLU A 324 31.65 -13.85 5.16
N SER A 325 30.35 -13.86 5.54
CA SER A 325 29.28 -14.01 4.55
C SER A 325 29.26 -12.78 3.64
N ILE A 326 29.42 -13.01 2.33
CA ILE A 326 29.49 -11.92 1.36
C ILE A 326 28.07 -11.43 1.09
N ALA A 327 27.70 -10.32 1.74
CA ALA A 327 26.74 -9.36 1.21
C ALA A 327 27.00 -9.16 -0.28
N SER A 328 25.96 -8.99 -1.09
CA SER A 328 26.04 -9.00 -2.55
C SER A 328 27.28 -8.31 -3.12
N ALA A 329 27.90 -8.87 -4.16
CA ALA A 329 28.94 -8.17 -4.94
C ALA A 329 28.40 -6.92 -5.70
N ASP A 330 27.14 -6.57 -5.44
CA ASP A 330 26.40 -5.42 -5.91
C ASP A 330 26.31 -4.34 -4.85
N VAL A 331 26.64 -3.12 -5.27
CA VAL A 331 26.54 -1.91 -4.46
C VAL A 331 25.07 -1.58 -4.22
N ASN A 332 24.72 -1.26 -2.98
CA ASN A 332 23.46 -0.63 -2.63
C ASN A 332 23.50 0.86 -3.03
N PRO A 333 22.77 1.30 -4.07
CA PRO A 333 22.78 2.69 -4.51
C PRO A 333 22.23 3.65 -3.45
N TYR A 334 21.33 3.20 -2.57
CA TYR A 334 20.78 4.01 -1.47
C TYR A 334 21.83 4.29 -0.39
N ALA A 335 22.72 3.32 -0.14
CA ALA A 335 23.84 3.52 0.79
C ALA A 335 24.86 4.54 0.25
N VAL A 336 25.05 4.57 -1.08
CA VAL A 336 25.87 5.59 -1.76
C VAL A 336 25.25 6.97 -1.62
N LYS A 337 23.93 7.12 -1.82
CA LYS A 337 23.21 8.38 -1.62
C LYS A 337 23.36 8.89 -0.20
N GLU A 338 23.08 8.04 0.78
CA GLU A 338 23.15 8.40 2.21
C GLU A 338 24.57 8.82 2.64
N ALA A 339 25.59 8.09 2.18
CA ALA A 339 26.98 8.41 2.48
C ALA A 339 27.47 9.72 1.82
N MET A 340 26.76 10.21 0.79
CA MET A 340 27.12 11.39 0.01
C MET A 340 26.17 12.59 0.23
N ASP A 341 25.15 12.45 1.08
CA ASP A 341 24.03 13.39 1.20
C ASP A 341 24.44 14.86 1.41
N ASP A 342 25.45 15.14 2.24
CA ASP A 342 25.97 16.49 2.50
C ASP A 342 27.06 16.96 1.50
N ILE A 343 27.48 16.08 0.59
CA ILE A 343 28.55 16.34 -0.39
C ILE A 343 27.96 16.61 -1.77
N ALA A 344 27.07 15.73 -2.24
CA ALA A 344 26.41 15.83 -3.54
C ALA A 344 25.19 14.93 -3.68
N GLU A 345 24.19 15.44 -4.39
CA GLU A 345 23.06 14.65 -4.88
C GLU A 345 23.52 13.66 -5.97
N VAL A 346 23.39 12.35 -5.69
CA VAL A 346 23.92 11.27 -6.54
C VAL A 346 22.91 10.84 -7.59
N ASN A 347 23.34 10.76 -8.85
CA ASN A 347 22.57 10.16 -9.94
C ASN A 347 22.85 8.65 -10.03
N THR A 348 21.87 7.85 -9.63
CA THR A 348 21.95 6.38 -9.62
C THR A 348 21.36 5.72 -10.86
N GLY A 349 20.79 6.51 -11.79
CA GLY A 349 20.07 6.00 -12.97
C GLY A 349 20.89 5.94 -14.26
N LEU A 350 22.21 6.11 -14.18
CA LEU A 350 23.12 6.10 -15.34
C LEU A 350 23.94 4.82 -15.37
N GLU A 351 24.21 4.34 -16.59
CA GLU A 351 25.16 3.25 -16.82
C GLU A 351 26.60 3.75 -16.66
N GLU A 352 27.51 2.86 -16.28
CA GLU A 352 28.91 3.21 -15.92
C GLU A 352 29.68 3.90 -17.06
N HIS A 353 29.44 3.48 -18.31
CA HIS A 353 30.04 4.13 -19.48
C HIS A 353 29.57 5.58 -19.65
N GLN A 354 28.33 5.89 -19.26
CA GLN A 354 27.75 7.23 -19.35
C GLN A 354 28.26 8.14 -18.23
N VAL A 355 28.49 7.57 -17.04
CA VAL A 355 29.03 8.27 -15.86
C VAL A 355 30.37 8.91 -16.21
N MET A 356 31.31 8.13 -16.75
CA MET A 356 32.65 8.61 -17.08
C MET A 356 32.62 9.65 -18.20
N GLN A 357 31.83 9.41 -19.24
CA GLN A 357 31.68 10.36 -20.36
C GLN A 357 31.16 11.71 -19.88
N LYS A 358 30.09 11.74 -19.07
CA LYS A 358 29.51 13.00 -18.56
C LYS A 358 30.47 13.79 -17.70
N PHE A 359 31.28 13.10 -16.89
CA PHE A 359 32.28 13.76 -16.05
C PHE A 359 33.39 14.40 -16.89
N GLU A 360 33.90 13.69 -17.89
CA GLU A 360 34.91 14.25 -18.80
C GLU A 360 34.35 15.37 -19.68
N ASP A 361 33.09 15.27 -20.14
CA ASP A 361 32.40 16.36 -20.84
C ASP A 361 32.24 17.62 -19.97
N TYR A 362 32.01 17.45 -18.67
CA TYR A 362 31.96 18.57 -17.72
C TYR A 362 33.33 19.24 -17.59
N ARG A 363 34.41 18.44 -17.46
CA ARG A 363 35.79 18.93 -17.36
C ARG A 363 36.28 19.57 -18.66
N GLY A 364 35.90 19.01 -19.81
CA GLY A 364 36.24 19.51 -21.15
C GLY A 364 35.74 20.93 -21.43
N LYS A 365 34.76 21.42 -20.66
CA LYS A 365 34.27 22.81 -20.69
C LYS A 365 35.14 23.80 -19.90
N GLY A 366 36.36 23.41 -19.53
CA GLY A 366 37.28 24.24 -18.72
C GLY A 366 36.89 24.33 -17.24
N LYS A 367 35.96 23.48 -16.77
CA LYS A 367 35.50 23.47 -15.38
C LYS A 367 36.35 22.51 -14.53
N ARG A 368 36.59 22.87 -13.28
CA ARG A 368 37.26 21.99 -12.30
C ARG A 368 36.28 20.94 -11.80
N GLY A 369 36.55 19.66 -12.12
CA GLY A 369 35.83 18.52 -11.57
C GLY A 369 36.41 18.08 -10.22
N ARG A 370 35.61 17.32 -9.47
CA ARG A 370 36.01 16.68 -8.21
C ARG A 370 35.89 15.16 -8.33
N VAL A 371 36.75 14.42 -7.64
CA VAL A 371 36.64 12.95 -7.53
C VAL A 371 36.49 12.60 -6.06
N ALA A 372 35.44 11.87 -5.72
CA ALA A 372 35.16 11.36 -4.38
C ALA A 372 35.38 9.86 -4.33
N TYR A 373 36.28 9.40 -3.47
CA TYR A 373 36.49 7.99 -3.17
C TYR A 373 35.59 7.61 -2.00
N LEU A 374 34.50 6.91 -2.27
CA LEU A 374 33.60 6.41 -1.23
C LEU A 374 34.01 4.98 -0.88
N VAL A 375 34.37 4.75 0.38
CA VAL A 375 35.09 3.55 0.82
C VAL A 375 34.21 2.69 1.71
N ASP A 376 33.93 1.46 1.29
CA ASP A 376 33.23 0.46 2.09
C ASP A 376 34.06 0.05 3.33
N LYS A 377 33.39 -0.28 4.44
CA LYS A 377 34.03 -0.71 5.70
C LYS A 377 35.03 -1.86 5.56
N ARG A 378 34.88 -2.72 4.54
CA ARG A 378 35.76 -3.86 4.28
C ARG A 378 36.98 -3.52 3.41
N VAL A 379 37.04 -2.33 2.82
CA VAL A 379 38.18 -1.93 1.98
C VAL A 379 39.33 -1.45 2.85
N THR A 380 40.49 -2.07 2.67
CA THR A 380 41.71 -1.75 3.41
C THR A 380 42.31 -0.41 2.95
N ALA A 381 43.08 0.22 3.84
CA ALA A 381 43.82 1.45 3.49
C ALA A 381 44.77 1.23 2.31
N GLU A 382 45.34 0.03 2.16
CA GLU A 382 46.26 -0.28 1.06
C GLU A 382 45.56 -0.36 -0.29
N GLN A 383 44.38 -0.99 -0.35
CA GLN A 383 43.54 -1.02 -1.56
C GLN A 383 43.12 0.39 -1.98
N LEU A 384 42.76 1.25 -1.01
CA LEU A 384 42.43 2.65 -1.26
C LEU A 384 43.62 3.42 -1.86
N ARG A 385 44.82 3.29 -1.27
CA ARG A 385 46.05 3.95 -1.75
C ARG A 385 46.36 3.56 -3.19
N MET A 386 46.37 2.26 -3.48
CA MET A 386 46.61 1.74 -4.82
C MET A 386 45.63 2.31 -5.85
N ARG A 387 44.35 2.42 -5.48
CA ARG A 387 43.35 2.97 -6.38
C ARG A 387 43.56 4.46 -6.66
N ILE A 388 43.80 5.25 -5.62
CA ILE A 388 44.07 6.70 -5.78
C ILE A 388 45.29 6.91 -6.67
N GLN A 389 46.35 6.11 -6.51
CA GLN A 389 47.55 6.22 -7.34
C GLN A 389 47.30 5.88 -8.81
N GLN A 390 46.53 4.82 -9.09
CA GLN A 390 46.13 4.47 -10.45
C GLN A 390 45.32 5.60 -11.11
N ASP A 391 44.41 6.21 -10.35
CA ASP A 391 43.55 7.28 -10.83
C ASP A 391 44.28 8.61 -11.01
N LEU A 392 45.31 8.89 -10.21
CA LEU A 392 46.20 10.04 -10.41
C LEU A 392 46.95 9.94 -11.74
N LYS A 393 47.32 8.72 -12.17
CA LYS A 393 47.97 8.47 -13.46
C LYS A 393 46.99 8.53 -14.64
N ASN A 394 45.76 8.04 -14.44
CA ASN A 394 44.83 7.77 -15.53
C ASN A 394 43.69 8.80 -15.68
N TYR A 395 43.37 9.59 -14.65
CA TYR A 395 42.18 10.45 -14.60
C TYR A 395 42.40 11.78 -13.85
N GLY A 396 41.56 12.79 -14.15
CA GLY A 396 41.48 14.04 -13.37
C GLY A 396 42.60 15.07 -13.60
N GLY A 397 43.81 14.67 -13.96
CA GLY A 397 44.96 15.58 -14.04
C GLY A 397 45.27 16.31 -12.71
N GLU A 398 46.21 17.24 -12.75
CA GLU A 398 46.67 17.98 -11.54
C GLU A 398 45.63 18.94 -10.96
N ASN A 399 44.67 19.39 -11.79
CA ASN A 399 43.65 20.38 -11.41
C ASN A 399 42.35 19.79 -10.81
N THR A 400 42.30 18.48 -10.54
CA THR A 400 41.13 17.81 -9.95
C THR A 400 41.28 17.65 -8.45
N GLN A 401 40.34 18.22 -7.70
CA GLN A 401 40.27 18.04 -6.25
C GLN A 401 39.76 16.64 -5.93
N ARG A 402 40.43 15.98 -4.99
CA ARG A 402 40.12 14.60 -4.58
C ARG A 402 39.77 14.57 -3.10
N LEU A 403 38.71 13.85 -2.77
CA LEU A 403 38.28 13.64 -1.38
C LEU A 403 38.01 12.15 -1.13
N ILE A 404 38.31 11.69 0.08
CA ILE A 404 38.04 10.34 0.57
C ILE A 404 36.89 10.46 1.56
N VAL A 405 35.86 9.64 1.37
CA VAL A 405 34.73 9.46 2.29
C VAL A 405 34.83 8.05 2.85
N ARG A 406 35.16 7.92 4.12
CA ARG A 406 35.34 6.62 4.78
C ARG A 406 34.74 6.62 6.18
N THR A 407 34.55 5.42 6.74
CA THR A 407 34.12 5.25 8.14
C THR A 407 35.10 5.94 9.08
N LEU A 408 34.56 6.64 10.08
CA LEU A 408 35.34 7.23 11.16
C LEU A 408 35.98 6.11 12.02
N GLN A 409 37.29 5.89 11.90
CA GLN A 409 38.01 4.88 12.69
C GLN A 409 38.09 5.34 14.16
N ASN A 410 37.78 4.45 15.10
CA ASN A 410 38.22 4.64 16.49
C ASN A 410 39.74 4.42 16.51
N GLU A 411 40.50 5.44 16.87
CA GLU A 411 41.93 5.29 17.15
C GLU A 411 42.10 4.46 18.43
N GLY A 412 42.39 3.17 18.29
CA GLY A 412 42.75 2.27 19.38
C GLY A 412 43.07 0.85 18.87
N PRO A 413 44.21 0.24 19.26
CA PRO A 413 44.70 -0.99 18.65
C PRO A 413 43.94 -2.28 19.03
N ASP A 414 42.94 -2.23 19.92
CA ASP A 414 42.33 -3.43 20.51
C ASP A 414 40.80 -3.56 20.30
N GLY A 415 40.22 -3.01 19.23
CA GLY A 415 38.99 -3.52 18.59
C GLY A 415 37.73 -3.86 19.41
N ALA A 416 37.66 -3.50 20.70
CA ALA A 416 36.60 -3.89 21.61
C ALA A 416 36.21 -2.68 22.46
N ALA A 417 35.20 -1.95 22.00
CA ALA A 417 34.42 -1.09 22.87
C ALA A 417 33.16 -1.85 23.28
N HIS A 418 33.30 -2.73 24.29
CA HIS A 418 32.17 -3.04 25.17
C HIS A 418 31.92 -1.81 26.03
N ASP A 419 31.18 -0.83 25.50
CA ASP A 419 30.60 0.19 26.36
C ASP A 419 29.21 -0.29 26.81
N SER A 420 29.19 -0.98 27.93
CA SER A 420 27.97 -1.53 28.55
C SER A 420 27.08 -0.47 29.21
N ASN A 421 27.37 0.83 29.01
CA ASN A 421 26.64 1.93 29.65
C ASN A 421 26.23 3.08 28.72
N ALA A 422 26.18 2.87 27.40
CA ALA A 422 25.67 3.87 26.45
C ALA A 422 24.12 3.95 26.45
N LEU A 423 23.52 4.34 27.58
CA LEU A 423 22.14 4.79 27.69
C LEU A 423 22.00 6.25 27.19
N SER A 424 22.37 6.51 25.92
CA SER A 424 22.09 7.75 25.19
C SER A 424 22.62 7.71 23.75
N GLY A 425 21.75 7.31 22.83
CA GLY A 425 21.74 7.59 21.38
C GLY A 425 22.98 8.15 20.68
N SER A 426 23.80 7.26 20.11
CA SER A 426 24.28 7.28 18.71
C SER A 426 25.34 6.18 18.52
N ILE A 427 24.91 4.96 18.19
CA ILE A 427 25.84 3.93 17.70
C ILE A 427 26.44 4.47 16.40
N ARG A 428 27.75 4.72 16.36
CA ARG A 428 28.45 5.18 15.15
C ARG A 428 28.46 4.05 14.12
N ARG A 429 27.62 4.15 13.09
CA ARG A 429 27.47 3.10 12.07
C ARG A 429 28.54 3.25 10.98
N PRO A 430 29.28 2.18 10.65
CA PRO A 430 30.23 2.20 9.55
C PRO A 430 29.53 2.33 8.20
N ILE A 431 30.25 2.82 7.19
CA ILE A 431 29.77 2.87 5.80
C ILE A 431 29.75 1.45 5.24
N ASP A 432 28.55 0.87 5.09
CA ASP A 432 28.33 -0.43 4.43
C ASP A 432 27.62 -0.21 3.10
N LEU A 433 28.31 -0.47 1.99
CA LEU A 433 27.87 -0.10 0.64
C LEU A 433 27.32 -1.29 -0.14
N LEU A 434 27.35 -2.50 0.40
CA LEU A 434 26.86 -3.69 -0.31
C LEU A 434 25.39 -3.95 0.03
N LYS A 435 24.66 -4.53 -0.93
CA LYS A 435 23.30 -5.01 -0.67
C LYS A 435 23.34 -6.20 0.29
N LEU A 436 22.49 -6.16 1.30
CA LEU A 436 22.31 -7.29 2.22
C LEU A 436 21.67 -8.46 1.49
N LYS A 437 22.09 -9.66 1.85
CA LYS A 437 21.52 -10.92 1.39
C LYS A 437 20.96 -11.70 2.56
N GLU A 438 20.08 -12.62 2.22
CA GLU A 438 19.55 -13.55 3.21
C GLU A 438 20.66 -14.36 3.87
N GLY A 439 20.61 -14.41 5.20
CA GLY A 439 21.61 -15.06 6.05
C GLY A 439 22.79 -14.18 6.47
N ASP A 440 22.93 -12.96 5.93
CA ASP A 440 23.95 -12.00 6.37
C ASP A 440 23.77 -11.59 7.83
N GLU A 441 24.86 -11.18 8.47
CA GLU A 441 24.81 -10.62 9.82
C GLU A 441 23.98 -9.34 9.87
N CYS A 442 23.15 -9.23 10.90
CA CYS A 442 22.36 -8.04 11.11
C CYS A 442 23.28 -6.83 11.39
N PRO A 443 23.14 -5.70 10.66
CA PRO A 443 23.94 -4.51 10.94
C PRO A 443 23.52 -3.77 12.22
N HIS A 444 22.47 -4.25 12.91
CA HIS A 444 21.91 -3.65 14.11
C HIS A 444 22.18 -4.43 15.39
N CYS A 445 22.34 -5.77 15.31
CA CYS A 445 22.55 -6.62 16.47
C CYS A 445 23.54 -7.75 16.16
N LEU A 446 24.21 -8.26 17.19
CA LEU A 446 25.28 -9.25 17.03
C LEU A 446 24.80 -10.69 16.82
N GLU A 447 23.54 -10.99 17.19
CA GLU A 447 23.03 -12.36 17.23
C GLU A 447 22.09 -12.69 16.07
N GLY A 448 21.55 -11.66 15.40
CA GLY A 448 20.52 -11.82 14.39
C GLY A 448 21.08 -11.98 12.98
N LYS A 449 20.31 -12.70 12.17
CA LYS A 449 20.54 -12.80 10.72
C LYS A 449 19.49 -12.02 9.96
N VAL A 450 19.87 -11.57 8.77
CA VAL A 450 19.00 -10.86 7.84
C VAL A 450 18.15 -11.85 7.05
N GLU A 451 16.86 -11.56 6.97
CA GLU A 451 15.93 -12.18 6.01
C GLU A 451 15.46 -11.08 5.03
N VAL A 452 15.41 -11.40 3.73
CA VAL A 452 15.05 -10.45 2.68
C VAL A 452 13.77 -10.92 2.00
N HIS A 453 12.73 -10.11 2.09
CA HIS A 453 11.39 -10.43 1.61
C HIS A 453 11.04 -9.55 0.41
N LYS A 454 10.69 -10.17 -0.73
CA LYS A 454 9.99 -9.44 -1.79
C LYS A 454 8.59 -9.08 -1.30
N ALA A 455 8.19 -7.82 -1.41
CA ALA A 455 6.93 -7.38 -0.85
C ALA A 455 6.22 -6.29 -1.66
N ILE A 456 4.90 -6.25 -1.50
CA ILE A 456 4.01 -5.25 -2.07
C ILE A 456 3.70 -4.20 -1.02
N GLU A 457 4.14 -2.96 -1.21
CA GLU A 457 3.74 -1.83 -0.37
C GLU A 457 2.22 -1.62 -0.45
N ILE A 458 1.50 -1.79 0.65
CA ILE A 458 0.04 -1.64 0.76
C ILE A 458 -0.39 -0.35 1.50
N GLY A 459 0.55 0.30 2.20
CA GLY A 459 0.34 1.59 2.84
C GLY A 459 1.65 2.26 3.25
N HIS A 460 1.60 3.57 3.49
CA HIS A 460 2.77 4.37 3.87
C HIS A 460 2.32 5.49 4.80
N THR A 461 3.09 5.73 5.86
CA THR A 461 2.88 6.85 6.80
C THR A 461 4.11 7.73 6.86
N PHE A 462 3.92 9.05 6.78
CA PHE A 462 4.97 10.05 6.81
C PHE A 462 4.71 11.09 7.90
N HIS A 463 5.77 11.46 8.61
CA HIS A 463 5.84 12.69 9.39
C HIS A 463 6.59 13.74 8.57
N LEU A 464 5.83 14.67 7.97
CA LEU A 464 6.32 15.63 6.98
C LEU A 464 6.91 16.90 7.60
N GLY A 465 6.71 17.08 8.91
CA GLY A 465 7.10 18.29 9.61
C GLY A 465 6.38 19.53 9.06
N THR A 466 7.10 20.64 8.90
CA THR A 466 6.54 21.91 8.38
C THR A 466 6.78 22.15 6.89
N GLY A 467 7.25 21.16 6.13
CA GLY A 467 7.67 21.33 4.73
C GLY A 467 6.58 21.96 3.86
N TYR A 468 5.37 21.41 3.87
CA TYR A 468 4.24 21.93 3.11
C TYR A 468 3.57 23.14 3.78
N THR A 469 3.42 23.11 5.11
CA THR A 469 2.69 24.15 5.85
C THR A 469 3.41 25.49 5.85
N SER A 470 4.74 25.48 5.80
CA SER A 470 5.55 26.70 5.67
C SER A 470 5.31 27.42 4.33
N LEU A 471 5.04 26.68 3.26
CA LEU A 471 4.85 27.18 1.90
C LEU A 471 3.39 27.53 1.58
N LEU A 472 2.45 26.64 1.92
CA LEU A 472 1.06 26.68 1.45
C LEU A 472 0.01 26.50 2.54
N GLY A 473 0.40 26.10 3.76
CA GLY A 473 -0.55 25.57 4.74
C GLY A 473 -0.88 26.50 5.91
N PRO A 474 -1.70 26.01 6.84
CA PRO A 474 -2.13 26.75 8.02
C PRO A 474 -0.96 27.09 8.94
N LYS A 475 -1.05 28.26 9.57
CA LYS A 475 -0.10 28.75 10.57
C LYS A 475 -0.87 29.06 11.85
N LYS A 476 -0.27 28.80 13.01
CA LYS A 476 -0.82 29.18 14.32
C LYS A 476 -0.19 30.47 14.82
N PRO A 477 -0.93 31.32 15.55
CA PRO A 477 -0.35 32.49 16.23
C PRO A 477 0.56 32.07 17.38
N ILE A 478 1.62 32.85 17.61
CA ILE A 478 2.54 32.71 18.73
C ILE A 478 2.05 33.65 19.86
N PRO A 479 1.81 33.15 21.08
CA PRO A 479 1.48 34.02 22.20
C PRO A 479 2.65 34.98 22.50
N HIS A 480 2.43 36.29 22.39
CA HIS A 480 3.42 37.30 22.75
C HIS A 480 2.81 38.35 23.70
N PRO A 481 3.46 38.68 24.84
CA PRO A 481 3.10 39.86 25.61
C PRO A 481 3.62 41.13 24.90
N GLY A 482 2.78 41.82 24.13
CA GLY A 482 3.12 43.11 23.52
C GLY A 482 2.23 43.53 22.35
N PRO A 483 2.22 44.82 21.95
CA PRO A 483 1.34 45.36 20.91
C PRO A 483 1.88 45.22 19.46
N ARG A 484 2.91 44.40 19.22
CA ARG A 484 3.52 44.25 17.88
C ARG A 484 3.21 42.88 17.26
N GLU A 485 2.83 42.95 15.98
CA GLU A 485 2.56 41.91 14.96
C GLU A 485 2.23 40.48 15.42
N HIS A 486 1.13 39.95 14.88
CA HIS A 486 0.72 38.55 14.99
C HIS A 486 1.77 37.63 14.36
N MET A 487 2.82 37.31 15.10
CA MET A 487 3.81 36.31 14.71
C MET A 487 3.11 34.96 14.61
N THR A 488 3.28 34.26 13.50
CA THR A 488 2.70 32.93 13.27
C THR A 488 3.77 31.91 12.96
N THR A 489 3.60 30.68 13.42
CA THR A 489 4.46 29.53 13.05
C THR A 489 3.64 28.51 12.25
N PRO A 490 4.23 27.82 11.26
CA PRO A 490 3.58 26.71 10.58
C PRO A 490 3.15 25.61 11.55
N LEU A 491 2.09 24.87 11.19
CA LEU A 491 1.71 23.64 11.87
C LEU A 491 2.57 22.46 11.42
N GLU A 492 2.74 21.48 12.28
CA GLU A 492 3.34 20.20 11.91
C GLU A 492 2.35 19.36 11.13
N MET A 493 2.83 18.63 10.12
CA MET A 493 1.99 17.87 9.22
C MET A 493 2.40 16.39 9.13
N GLY A 494 1.41 15.51 9.14
CA GLY A 494 1.55 14.11 8.74
C GLY A 494 0.75 13.81 7.48
N CYS A 495 1.20 12.82 6.71
CA CYS A 495 0.47 12.26 5.57
C CYS A 495 0.50 10.74 5.65
N HIS A 496 -0.64 10.09 5.48
CA HIS A 496 -0.79 8.65 5.65
C HIS A 496 -1.61 8.12 4.50
N GLY A 497 -1.10 7.16 3.73
CA GLY A 497 -1.72 6.58 2.54
C GLY A 497 -2.02 5.09 2.67
N ILE A 498 -3.15 4.62 2.12
CA ILE A 498 -3.46 3.19 1.91
C ILE A 498 -3.95 3.04 0.46
N GLY A 499 -3.33 2.14 -0.31
CA GLY A 499 -3.76 1.83 -1.66
C GLY A 499 -5.00 0.91 -1.66
N VAL A 500 -6.20 1.47 -1.66
CA VAL A 500 -7.47 0.71 -1.55
C VAL A 500 -7.65 -0.28 -2.70
N SER A 501 -7.42 0.14 -3.95
CA SER A 501 -7.49 -0.79 -5.09
C SER A 501 -6.35 -1.79 -5.11
N ARG A 502 -5.17 -1.37 -4.63
CA ARG A 502 -4.00 -2.26 -4.46
C ARG A 502 -4.30 -3.34 -3.43
N LEU A 503 -4.99 -3.02 -2.33
CA LEU A 503 -5.42 -3.99 -1.32
C LEU A 503 -6.34 -5.08 -1.87
N MET A 504 -7.24 -4.74 -2.80
CA MET A 504 -8.09 -5.74 -3.44
C MET A 504 -7.26 -6.78 -4.20
N ALA A 505 -6.25 -6.35 -4.96
CA ALA A 505 -5.34 -7.26 -5.65
C ALA A 505 -4.37 -7.96 -4.70
N ALA A 506 -3.87 -7.28 -3.67
CA ALA A 506 -3.00 -7.84 -2.66
C ALA A 506 -3.68 -8.99 -1.91
N ALA A 507 -4.92 -8.81 -1.46
CA ALA A 507 -5.72 -9.85 -0.82
C ALA A 507 -5.97 -11.03 -1.78
N ALA A 508 -6.29 -10.75 -3.05
CA ALA A 508 -6.42 -11.81 -4.05
C ALA A 508 -5.10 -12.55 -4.28
N ALA A 509 -3.96 -11.86 -4.29
CA ALA A 509 -2.65 -12.46 -4.50
C ALA A 509 -2.22 -13.38 -3.35
N CYS A 510 -2.37 -12.94 -2.10
CA CYS A 510 -1.85 -13.71 -0.96
C CYS A 510 -2.77 -14.81 -0.45
N LEU A 511 -4.09 -14.68 -0.62
CA LEU A 511 -5.06 -15.62 -0.05
C LEU A 511 -5.56 -16.65 -1.05
N SER A 512 -5.52 -16.34 -2.35
CA SER A 512 -6.08 -17.21 -3.37
C SER A 512 -5.11 -18.34 -3.70
N PRO A 513 -5.48 -19.62 -3.54
CA PRO A 513 -4.74 -20.71 -4.16
C PRO A 513 -4.76 -20.54 -5.69
N LYS A 514 -3.90 -21.31 -6.38
CA LYS A 514 -3.52 -21.15 -7.80
C LYS A 514 -4.67 -20.89 -8.80
N ASP A 515 -5.91 -21.27 -8.48
CA ASP A 515 -7.04 -21.30 -9.39
C ASP A 515 -8.35 -20.68 -8.87
N ALA A 516 -8.49 -20.20 -7.63
CA ALA A 516 -9.76 -19.66 -7.12
C ALA A 516 -9.57 -18.56 -6.08
N ILE A 517 -10.39 -17.50 -6.17
CA ILE A 517 -10.28 -16.36 -5.26
C ILE A 517 -10.68 -16.79 -3.84
N GLN A 518 -9.93 -16.31 -2.83
CA GLN A 518 -10.29 -16.52 -1.42
C GLN A 518 -10.30 -15.19 -0.68
N TRP A 519 -11.48 -14.60 -0.51
CA TRP A 519 -11.63 -13.35 0.22
C TRP A 519 -11.64 -13.56 1.74
N PRO A 520 -11.00 -12.68 2.52
CA PRO A 520 -11.37 -12.49 3.92
C PRO A 520 -12.88 -12.20 4.00
N LYS A 521 -13.58 -12.82 4.96
CA LYS A 521 -15.03 -12.63 5.14
C LYS A 521 -15.46 -11.17 5.18
N ILE A 522 -14.60 -10.33 5.76
CA ILE A 522 -14.82 -8.90 5.94
C ILE A 522 -14.92 -8.12 4.61
N ILE A 523 -14.26 -8.58 3.54
CA ILE A 523 -14.26 -7.90 2.24
C ILE A 523 -14.86 -8.73 1.10
N ALA A 524 -15.18 -10.01 1.32
CA ALA A 524 -15.87 -10.83 0.34
C ALA A 524 -17.12 -10.12 -0.20
N PRO A 525 -17.45 -10.18 -1.51
CA PRO A 525 -18.61 -9.46 -2.03
C PRO A 525 -19.91 -9.87 -1.33
N TYR A 526 -20.09 -11.17 -1.08
CA TYR A 526 -21.09 -11.71 -0.17
C TYR A 526 -20.45 -12.75 0.74
N THR A 527 -20.87 -12.79 1.99
CA THR A 527 -20.30 -13.69 3.00
C THR A 527 -20.86 -15.10 2.86
N VAL A 528 -22.13 -15.20 2.47
CA VAL A 528 -22.85 -16.46 2.23
C VAL A 528 -23.51 -16.43 0.85
N LEU A 529 -23.36 -17.49 0.07
CA LEU A 529 -24.13 -17.73 -1.15
C LEU A 529 -25.09 -18.89 -0.94
N VAL A 530 -26.36 -18.71 -1.29
CA VAL A 530 -27.35 -19.79 -1.40
C VAL A 530 -27.55 -20.08 -2.88
N GLY A 531 -27.18 -21.25 -3.35
CA GLY A 531 -27.31 -21.65 -4.75
C GLY A 531 -28.45 -22.63 -4.97
N ASP A 532 -29.38 -22.29 -5.85
CA ASP A 532 -30.52 -23.15 -6.21
C ASP A 532 -30.27 -23.83 -7.55
N ALA A 533 -29.63 -25.00 -7.53
CA ALA A 533 -29.25 -25.69 -8.74
C ALA A 533 -30.46 -26.39 -9.40
N VAL A 534 -30.66 -26.10 -10.68
CA VAL A 534 -31.71 -26.71 -11.49
C VAL A 534 -31.13 -27.86 -12.29
N GLU A 535 -31.76 -29.03 -12.21
CA GLU A 535 -31.44 -30.12 -13.13
C GLU A 535 -32.37 -30.07 -14.34
N LYS A 536 -31.78 -30.00 -15.54
CA LYS A 536 -32.50 -30.16 -16.79
C LYS A 536 -33.10 -31.56 -16.86
N THR A 537 -34.33 -31.72 -16.39
CA THR A 537 -35.13 -32.90 -16.74
C THR A 537 -35.98 -32.57 -17.96
N ALA A 538 -36.15 -33.52 -18.87
CA ALA A 538 -36.89 -33.34 -20.13
C ALA A 538 -38.39 -32.99 -19.97
N LYS A 539 -38.86 -32.78 -18.72
CA LYS A 539 -40.26 -32.54 -18.35
C LYS A 539 -40.50 -31.22 -17.56
N SER A 540 -39.46 -30.46 -17.18
CA SER A 540 -39.68 -29.18 -16.47
C SER A 540 -40.13 -28.11 -17.46
N SER A 541 -41.22 -27.40 -17.15
CA SER A 541 -41.59 -26.23 -17.94
C SER A 541 -40.52 -25.14 -17.77
N ILE A 542 -40.31 -24.32 -18.80
CA ILE A 542 -39.38 -23.18 -18.73
C ILE A 542 -39.76 -22.24 -17.58
N ALA A 543 -41.06 -22.15 -17.24
CA ALA A 543 -41.58 -21.31 -16.16
C ALA A 543 -41.18 -21.81 -14.76
N ASP A 544 -41.19 -23.13 -14.53
CA ASP A 544 -40.79 -23.73 -13.24
C ASP A 544 -39.28 -23.64 -13.00
N ALA A 545 -38.49 -23.44 -14.06
CA ALA A 545 -37.04 -23.32 -13.97
C ALA A 545 -36.57 -21.87 -13.67
N ILE A 546 -37.40 -20.86 -13.97
CA ILE A 546 -37.00 -19.44 -13.88
C ILE A 546 -37.11 -18.89 -12.44
N SER A 547 -37.95 -19.48 -11.60
CA SER A 547 -38.11 -19.03 -10.21
C SER A 547 -37.35 -19.93 -9.24
N PRO A 548 -36.70 -19.38 -8.20
CA PRO A 548 -36.08 -20.20 -7.18
C PRO A 548 -37.10 -21.05 -6.43
N SER A 549 -36.65 -22.19 -5.93
CA SER A 549 -37.40 -23.10 -5.08
C SER A 549 -37.83 -22.43 -3.77
N ALA A 550 -38.97 -22.86 -3.23
CA ALA A 550 -39.47 -22.35 -1.95
C ALA A 550 -38.49 -22.64 -0.80
N GLU A 551 -37.80 -23.78 -0.87
CA GLU A 551 -36.75 -24.18 0.05
C GLU A 551 -35.55 -23.21 0.00
N ALA A 552 -35.10 -22.80 -1.19
CA ALA A 552 -34.01 -21.83 -1.33
C ALA A 552 -34.39 -20.45 -0.78
N LEU A 553 -35.63 -20.00 -1.04
CA LEU A 553 -36.14 -18.73 -0.52
C LEU A 553 -36.27 -18.73 1.01
N SER A 554 -36.85 -19.79 1.58
CA SER A 554 -36.96 -19.96 3.03
C SER A 554 -35.58 -20.01 3.68
N LEU A 555 -34.65 -20.77 3.10
CA LEU A 555 -33.30 -20.89 3.64
C LEU A 555 -32.52 -19.58 3.57
N TYR A 556 -32.68 -18.81 2.49
CA TYR A 556 -32.14 -17.46 2.40
C TYR A 556 -32.65 -16.60 3.55
N ASP A 557 -33.96 -16.58 3.80
CA ASP A 557 -34.57 -15.76 4.84
C ASP A 557 -34.11 -16.18 6.24
N ASP A 558 -34.07 -17.49 6.51
CA ASP A 558 -33.62 -18.04 7.79
C ASP A 558 -32.16 -17.66 8.07
N ILE A 559 -31.30 -17.75 7.05
CA ILE A 559 -29.91 -17.30 7.15
C ILE A 559 -29.87 -15.79 7.37
N ALA A 560 -30.53 -14.99 6.54
CA ALA A 560 -30.53 -13.54 6.63
C ALA A 560 -30.98 -13.03 8.00
N GLN A 561 -32.06 -13.58 8.54
CA GLN A 561 -32.57 -13.26 9.88
C GLN A 561 -31.53 -13.60 10.95
N GLN A 562 -30.91 -14.77 10.88
CA GLN A 562 -29.85 -15.13 11.83
C GLN A 562 -28.63 -14.21 11.72
N LEU A 563 -28.30 -13.69 10.52
CA LEU A 563 -27.21 -12.73 10.34
C LEU A 563 -27.53 -11.37 10.96
N ASP A 564 -28.79 -10.94 10.95
CA ASP A 564 -29.24 -9.72 11.62
C ASP A 564 -29.14 -9.82 13.16
N ASP A 565 -29.32 -11.02 13.71
CA ASP A 565 -29.18 -11.31 15.15
C ASP A 565 -27.72 -11.42 15.63
N ILE A 566 -26.76 -11.53 14.69
CA ILE A 566 -25.34 -11.48 15.05
C ILE A 566 -25.04 -10.03 15.44
N GLU A 567 -25.00 -9.76 16.75
CA GLU A 567 -24.44 -8.50 17.24
C GLU A 567 -23.11 -8.29 16.54
N PRO A 568 -22.90 -7.14 15.86
CA PRO A 568 -21.65 -6.88 15.20
C PRO A 568 -20.60 -6.72 16.29
N GLY A 569 -19.94 -7.82 16.66
CA GLY A 569 -18.87 -7.83 17.65
C GLY A 569 -17.74 -6.86 17.27
N ARG A 570 -17.70 -6.48 15.99
CA ARG A 570 -17.03 -5.30 15.48
C ARG A 570 -18.02 -4.52 14.62
N GLY A 571 -18.41 -3.31 15.03
CA GLY A 571 -19.52 -2.50 14.50
C GLY A 571 -19.51 -2.17 12.99
N TYR A 572 -18.51 -2.64 12.25
CA TYR A 572 -18.32 -2.46 10.80
C TYR A 572 -18.56 -3.74 9.99
N LEU A 573 -18.67 -4.90 10.64
CA LEU A 573 -18.78 -6.20 9.98
C LEU A 573 -20.23 -6.70 10.05
N LYS A 574 -20.99 -6.48 8.97
CA LYS A 574 -22.31 -7.09 8.80
C LYS A 574 -22.21 -8.20 7.74
N PRO A 575 -22.27 -9.49 8.13
CA PRO A 575 -22.38 -10.58 7.17
C PRO A 575 -23.60 -10.39 6.28
N ASP A 576 -23.47 -10.82 5.03
CA ASP A 576 -24.49 -10.69 4.00
C ASP A 576 -24.64 -11.97 3.19
N VAL A 577 -25.84 -12.15 2.65
CA VAL A 577 -26.23 -13.34 1.88
C VAL A 577 -26.69 -12.93 0.48
N VAL A 578 -26.41 -13.78 -0.50
CA VAL A 578 -26.90 -13.64 -1.89
C VAL A 578 -27.50 -14.96 -2.36
N LEU A 579 -28.56 -14.88 -3.16
CA LEU A 579 -29.19 -16.01 -3.83
C LEU A 579 -28.65 -16.14 -5.26
N ASP A 580 -28.05 -17.27 -5.61
CA ASP A 580 -27.80 -17.66 -7.00
C ASP A 580 -29.01 -18.39 -7.56
N ASP A 581 -29.90 -17.60 -8.17
CA ASP A 581 -31.14 -18.02 -8.83
C ASP A 581 -30.98 -18.12 -10.36
N ARG A 582 -29.74 -18.15 -10.85
CA ARG A 582 -29.47 -18.29 -12.29
C ARG A 582 -29.70 -19.73 -12.72
N LEU A 583 -30.22 -19.89 -13.94
CA LEU A 583 -30.39 -21.19 -14.58
C LEU A 583 -29.04 -21.89 -14.83
N SER A 584 -28.63 -22.75 -13.91
CA SER A 584 -27.38 -23.50 -13.99
C SER A 584 -27.49 -24.84 -13.27
N ASP A 585 -26.74 -25.83 -13.74
CA ASP A 585 -26.65 -27.10 -13.03
C ASP A 585 -25.72 -26.99 -11.82
N TYR A 586 -25.83 -28.00 -10.96
CA TYR A 586 -25.10 -28.07 -9.70
C TYR A 586 -23.59 -27.88 -9.86
N LYS A 587 -22.99 -28.55 -10.84
CA LYS A 587 -21.54 -28.55 -11.03
C LYS A 587 -21.07 -27.18 -11.48
N HIS A 588 -21.74 -26.59 -12.47
CA HIS A 588 -21.38 -25.25 -12.95
C HIS A 588 -21.59 -24.17 -11.90
N MET A 589 -22.71 -24.20 -11.17
CA MET A 589 -23.00 -23.22 -10.13
C MET A 589 -22.01 -23.30 -8.96
N SER A 590 -21.79 -24.51 -8.39
CA SER A 590 -20.84 -24.69 -7.29
C SER A 590 -19.41 -24.31 -7.67
N ASN A 591 -18.95 -24.71 -8.87
CA ASN A 591 -17.63 -24.33 -9.38
C ASN A 591 -17.51 -22.81 -9.57
N SER A 592 -18.53 -22.17 -10.13
CA SER A 592 -18.57 -20.70 -10.29
C SER A 592 -18.53 -20.00 -8.94
N ALA A 593 -19.26 -20.49 -7.94
CA ALA A 593 -19.28 -19.92 -6.60
C ALA A 593 -17.91 -20.04 -5.91
N ILE A 594 -17.26 -21.22 -6.01
CA ILE A 594 -15.91 -21.44 -5.49
C ILE A 594 -14.91 -20.52 -6.19
N PHE A 595 -14.92 -20.47 -7.52
CA PHE A 595 -14.01 -19.64 -8.32
C PHE A 595 -14.15 -18.14 -8.00
N THR A 596 -15.39 -17.67 -7.83
CA THR A 596 -15.70 -16.27 -7.47
C THR A 596 -15.21 -15.91 -6.07
N GLY A 597 -15.08 -16.89 -5.18
CA GLY A 597 -14.51 -16.71 -3.85
C GLY A 597 -15.51 -16.40 -2.75
N TYR A 598 -16.74 -16.90 -2.85
CA TYR A 598 -17.70 -16.81 -1.73
C TYR A 598 -17.22 -17.66 -0.54
N PRO A 599 -17.06 -17.10 0.67
CA PRO A 599 -16.47 -17.83 1.80
C PRO A 599 -17.29 -19.04 2.26
N ILE A 600 -18.62 -18.90 2.27
CA ILE A 600 -19.57 -19.93 2.66
C ILE A 600 -20.59 -20.10 1.53
N ILE A 601 -20.71 -21.32 1.00
CA ILE A 601 -21.60 -21.64 -0.10
C ILE A 601 -22.54 -22.74 0.37
N VAL A 602 -23.85 -22.50 0.23
CA VAL A 602 -24.92 -23.43 0.55
C VAL A 602 -25.58 -23.83 -0.76
N MET A 603 -25.43 -25.08 -1.17
CA MET A 603 -25.94 -25.58 -2.44
C MET A 603 -27.17 -26.46 -2.24
N LEU A 604 -28.27 -26.11 -2.91
CA LEU A 604 -29.46 -26.93 -3.02
C LEU A 604 -29.44 -27.64 -4.38
N GLY A 605 -29.43 -28.98 -4.36
CA GLY A 605 -29.54 -29.82 -5.55
C GLY A 605 -30.71 -30.82 -5.43
N ARG A 606 -30.64 -31.96 -6.12
CA ARG A 606 -31.65 -33.04 -5.97
C ARG A 606 -31.89 -33.45 -4.53
N ALA A 607 -30.82 -33.61 -3.75
CA ALA A 607 -30.91 -34.05 -2.35
C ALA A 607 -31.71 -33.08 -1.45
N ALA A 608 -31.80 -31.80 -1.80
CA ALA A 608 -32.60 -30.83 -1.06
C ALA A 608 -34.09 -31.14 -1.22
N ARG A 609 -34.53 -31.43 -2.45
CA ARG A 609 -35.92 -31.80 -2.77
C ARG A 609 -36.30 -33.19 -2.28
N ASP A 610 -35.40 -34.16 -2.45
CA ASP A 610 -35.70 -35.57 -2.18
C ASP A 610 -35.54 -35.95 -0.69
N ARG A 611 -34.59 -35.32 0.01
CA ARG A 611 -34.17 -35.71 1.37
C ARG A 611 -34.12 -34.55 2.37
N GLY A 612 -34.37 -33.31 1.95
CA GLY A 612 -34.27 -32.14 2.82
C GLY A 612 -32.83 -31.83 3.27
N ILE A 613 -31.85 -32.09 2.40
CA ILE A 613 -30.42 -31.92 2.68
C ILE A 613 -29.78 -30.94 1.69
N ALA A 614 -29.04 -29.95 2.20
CA ALA A 614 -28.18 -29.07 1.41
C ALA A 614 -26.70 -29.47 1.57
N GLU A 615 -25.87 -29.09 0.60
CA GLU A 615 -24.41 -29.22 0.72
C GLU A 615 -23.81 -27.88 1.16
N LEU A 616 -23.09 -27.89 2.28
CA LEU A 616 -22.37 -26.75 2.82
C LEU A 616 -20.89 -26.84 2.42
N ILE A 617 -20.41 -25.82 1.71
CA ILE A 617 -19.05 -25.75 1.18
C ILE A 617 -18.34 -24.52 1.77
N CYS A 618 -17.13 -24.72 2.28
CA CYS A 618 -16.21 -23.64 2.62
C CYS A 618 -14.82 -24.00 2.08
N ALA A 619 -14.47 -23.40 0.94
CA ALA A 619 -13.25 -23.73 0.20
C ALA A 619 -11.99 -23.44 1.03
N GLN A 620 -11.94 -22.31 1.73
CA GLN A 620 -10.84 -21.92 2.64
C GLN A 620 -10.60 -22.96 3.74
N ALA A 621 -11.68 -23.52 4.30
CA ALA A 621 -11.60 -24.55 5.34
C ALA A 621 -11.37 -25.96 4.78
N GLY A 622 -11.37 -26.14 3.46
CA GLY A 622 -11.44 -27.45 2.81
C GLY A 622 -12.59 -28.29 3.39
N LEU A 623 -13.75 -27.66 3.60
CA LEU A 623 -14.95 -28.27 4.15
C LEU A 623 -16.00 -28.44 3.05
N ARG A 624 -16.59 -29.63 2.99
CA ARG A 624 -17.73 -29.98 2.14
C ARG A 624 -18.54 -31.04 2.86
N GLU A 625 -19.73 -30.67 3.37
CA GLU A 625 -20.56 -31.54 4.20
C GLU A 625 -22.05 -31.46 3.81
N GLU A 626 -22.76 -32.59 3.92
CA GLU A 626 -24.22 -32.64 3.78
C GLU A 626 -24.88 -32.23 5.12
N VAL A 627 -25.79 -31.25 5.07
CA VAL A 627 -26.46 -30.69 6.25
C VAL A 627 -27.97 -30.67 6.03
N PRO A 628 -28.79 -31.20 6.96
CA PRO A 628 -30.24 -31.04 6.92
C PRO A 628 -30.64 -29.56 6.86
N LEU A 629 -31.62 -29.19 6.03
CA LEU A 629 -31.98 -27.79 5.76
C LEU A 629 -32.23 -26.96 7.04
N ASN A 630 -32.92 -27.54 8.02
CA ASN A 630 -33.20 -26.91 9.32
C ASN A 630 -31.96 -26.63 10.18
N ASN A 631 -30.84 -27.29 9.91
CA ASN A 631 -29.57 -27.11 10.63
C ASN A 631 -28.59 -26.21 9.89
N VAL A 632 -28.86 -25.85 8.63
CA VAL A 632 -27.97 -25.03 7.81
C VAL A 632 -27.72 -23.65 8.43
N PRO A 633 -28.73 -22.86 8.86
CA PRO A 633 -28.48 -21.54 9.46
C PRO A 633 -27.50 -21.62 10.64
N LYS A 634 -27.70 -22.61 11.54
CA LYS A 634 -26.80 -22.84 12.68
C LYS A 634 -25.40 -23.24 12.23
N ALA A 635 -25.25 -24.06 11.20
CA ALA A 635 -23.95 -24.44 10.65
C ALA A 635 -23.21 -23.24 10.05
N VAL A 636 -23.90 -22.41 9.27
CA VAL A 636 -23.38 -21.14 8.73
C VAL A 636 -22.94 -20.22 9.87
N GLY A 637 -23.75 -20.05 10.91
CA GLY A 637 -23.42 -19.25 12.09
C GLY A 637 -22.15 -19.72 12.81
N ARG A 638 -21.92 -21.05 12.90
CA ARG A 638 -20.67 -21.60 13.45
C ARG A 638 -19.46 -21.22 12.60
N LEU A 639 -19.55 -21.30 11.27
CA LEU A 639 -18.46 -20.94 10.37
C LEU A 639 -18.15 -19.44 10.41
N LEU A 640 -19.18 -18.59 10.49
CA LEU A 640 -19.01 -17.15 10.60
C LEU A 640 -18.30 -16.72 11.89
N LYS A 641 -18.54 -17.42 13.00
CA LYS A 641 -17.87 -17.16 14.29
C LYS A 641 -16.41 -17.61 14.35
N ARG A 642 -15.94 -18.46 13.43
CA ARG A 642 -14.51 -18.84 13.38
C ARG A 642 -13.67 -17.63 13.00
N ARG A 643 -12.60 -17.34 13.74
CA ARG A 643 -11.71 -16.21 13.43
C ARG A 643 -11.04 -16.40 12.07
N ASP A 644 -10.43 -17.57 11.87
CA ASP A 644 -9.80 -17.95 10.62
C ASP A 644 -10.55 -19.13 9.98
N LEU A 645 -10.85 -18.99 8.69
CA LEU A 645 -11.44 -20.08 7.90
C LEU A 645 -10.38 -20.98 7.26
N ALA A 646 -9.15 -20.52 7.09
CA ALA A 646 -8.07 -21.30 6.49
C ALA A 646 -7.53 -22.39 7.45
N LYS A 647 -7.24 -23.59 6.92
CA LYS A 647 -6.56 -24.67 7.67
C LYS A 647 -5.07 -24.41 7.92
N SER A 648 -4.44 -23.59 7.10
CA SER A 648 -3.04 -23.17 7.22
C SER A 648 -2.98 -21.79 7.88
N SER A 649 -2.30 -21.68 9.01
CA SER A 649 -2.14 -20.39 9.71
C SER A 649 -1.47 -19.35 8.80
N LEU A 650 -1.80 -18.06 8.94
CA LEU A 650 -1.05 -16.95 8.31
C LEU A 650 0.48 -17.09 8.47
N SER A 651 0.94 -17.71 9.56
CA SER A 651 2.35 -18.05 9.81
C SER A 651 2.96 -18.98 8.76
N SER A 652 2.23 -19.93 8.19
CA SER A 652 2.78 -20.82 7.16
C SER A 652 2.89 -20.14 5.80
N TYR A 653 2.10 -19.10 5.55
CA TYR A 653 2.21 -18.28 4.34
C TYR A 653 3.51 -17.49 4.35
N VAL A 654 3.80 -16.80 5.47
CA VAL A 654 5.05 -16.03 5.66
C VAL A 654 6.29 -16.94 5.58
N SER A 655 6.21 -18.19 6.05
CA SER A 655 7.32 -19.15 5.91
C SER A 655 7.44 -19.81 4.53
N SER A 656 6.45 -19.62 3.65
CA SER A 656 6.40 -20.25 2.31
C SER A 656 6.74 -19.31 1.15
N VAL A 657 6.64 -18.00 1.42
CA VAL A 657 7.14 -16.91 0.57
C VAL A 657 8.58 -16.64 0.99
#